data_AF-A0A1F8DUQ0-F1
#
_entry.id   AF-A0A1F8DUQ0-F1
#
_cell.length_a   1.000
_cell.length_b   1.000
_cell.length_c   1.000
_cell.angle_alpha   90.00
_cell.angle_beta   90.00
_cell.angle_gamma   90.00
#
_symmetry.space_group_name_H-M   'P 1'
#
loop_
_entity.id
_entity.type
_entity.pdbx_description
1 polymer ?
#
loop_
_entity_poly.entity_id
_entity_poly.type
_entity_poly.pdbx_seq_one_letter_code
_entity_poly.pdbx_strand_id
1 'polypeptide(L)'
;MIDRLQHATFDRRMFKLHPASRFVIRVVSYSFLIFCIGLAAAFLVSDIVQLNWLGALLVLMLVDYMVHVRRPHYSLTDFGRGRVRNNNIALCLDRASLKALLSAYESAITRGVDMEFALLLRLSDERVVQRSLQRLEVKPSEFKDRISADIDKTVHKDPQPVAEAYIERIRLLCISAAAHAAAHGQDAVGVGNLFSALAHTTHPRILRLLDYYSLSAADVDAALVFGSHTRSRTAPYLGGFAMRHAQTRAHRVNRSFTSRPTPTLDMYATDVTDYVRDGYGGFLIGHEEEYDRMVDVLSRPGERNVLLVGESGVGKEALVYHLAHRIVTDAVPGALYDRRVVELSLADMLSGTSGEDSTGRLKQIAEEILRAGNILLYIPDAHLLEKSAAQGTLSLADVFMPILKSGTFPVVAATYPKEFRQFIESRPAFADSFEVLRIQELSQSDAIRLLSYSALILEKKYRITISTAAVTRAVGLAAKYIRTKPLPSSAQELLQETAVDAAQRGEKLIRSEHVTAVVERTLHMPVRVASGMEAKELLKLEDTIHTSYIDQDEAVVAVARALRTYRSGLGRKGGPISSFLFIGPTGVGKTELSKILAKLYFGAESFLIRFDMSEYQEKQAVARFIGSSDGKTAGQLTEAVSHQPYSVVLLDEFEKAHPDILNLFLQVLDEGRLTDSTGRTVDFTHTIIIATSNAHSVLVQQHVQKHGSIEGLTDELKQRLSEYFRPELTNRFSDIIIFKPLSREDLTQIVSLQAVSLSRQVSEAQGIKLTISASAQEKLAHLGYDPAFGARPLRKVLDTQIKSVLSERILSGELQRGDSIEVTLDSDGKFKFVAE
;
A
#
# COMPACT_ATOMS: atom_id res chain seq x y z
N MET A 1 32.39 6.44 9.48
CA MET A 1 31.87 7.76 9.92
C MET A 1 31.24 7.68 11.30
N ILE A 2 30.33 6.72 11.52
CA ILE A 2 29.68 6.47 12.82
C ILE A 2 30.71 6.26 13.95
N ASP A 3 31.74 5.42 13.75
CA ASP A 3 32.81 5.22 14.74
C ASP A 3 33.55 6.52 15.12
N ARG A 4 33.73 7.44 14.16
CA ARG A 4 34.37 8.74 14.43
C ARG A 4 33.45 9.71 15.15
N LEU A 5 32.13 9.59 14.94
CA LEU A 5 31.14 10.41 15.65
C LEU A 5 31.09 10.07 17.14
N GLN A 6 31.33 8.81 17.53
CA GLN A 6 31.37 8.39 18.94
C GLN A 6 32.52 9.08 19.73
N HIS A 7 33.64 9.37 19.06
CA HIS A 7 34.79 10.06 19.64
C HIS A 7 34.82 11.57 19.32
N ALA A 8 33.70 12.16 18.89
CA ALA A 8 33.64 13.56 18.53
C ALA A 8 33.74 14.48 19.75
N THR A 9 34.53 15.54 19.63
CA THR A 9 34.64 16.61 20.63
C THR A 9 33.68 17.75 20.28
N PHE A 10 33.28 18.53 21.28
CA PHE A 10 32.56 19.79 21.09
C PHE A 10 33.36 20.91 21.74
N ASP A 11 34.16 21.63 20.95
CA ASP A 11 34.94 22.76 21.45
C ASP A 11 34.68 24.01 20.60
N ARG A 12 33.96 24.98 21.18
CA ARG A 12 33.76 26.26 20.51
C ARG A 12 33.90 27.38 21.52
N ARG A 13 34.89 28.26 21.27
CA ARG A 13 35.25 29.37 22.17
C ARG A 13 34.05 30.20 22.62
N MET A 14 33.04 30.36 21.77
CA MET A 14 31.82 31.08 22.13
C MET A 14 31.08 30.50 23.33
N PHE A 15 31.08 29.18 23.56
CA PHE A 15 30.40 28.58 24.72
C PHE A 15 31.16 28.74 26.04
N LYS A 16 32.47 29.04 25.98
CA LYS A 16 33.34 29.27 27.13
C LYS A 16 33.37 30.74 27.60
N LEU A 17 32.86 31.66 26.77
CA LEU A 17 32.85 33.09 27.06
C LEU A 17 31.66 33.48 27.95
N HIS A 18 31.86 34.47 28.84
CA HIS A 18 30.79 35.09 29.62
C HIS A 18 29.76 35.77 28.69
N PRO A 19 28.45 35.79 29.01
CA PRO A 19 27.42 36.41 28.17
C PRO A 19 27.73 37.85 27.75
N ALA A 20 28.28 38.67 28.65
CA ALA A 20 28.70 40.04 28.36
C ALA A 20 29.78 40.11 27.26
N SER A 21 30.79 39.23 27.32
CA SER A 21 31.86 39.16 26.31
C SER A 21 31.32 38.76 24.94
N ARG A 22 30.33 37.85 24.89
CA ARG A 22 29.66 37.46 23.63
C ARG A 22 28.87 38.62 23.03
N PHE A 23 28.17 39.39 23.86
CA PHE A 23 27.45 40.58 23.41
C PHE A 23 28.40 41.60 22.77
N VAL A 24 29.52 41.90 23.43
CA VAL A 24 30.56 42.80 22.90
C VAL A 24 31.09 42.29 21.55
N ILE A 25 31.42 41.00 21.44
CA ILE A 25 31.89 40.41 20.18
C ILE A 25 30.85 40.56 19.05
N ARG A 26 29.55 40.36 19.34
CA ARG A 26 28.48 40.58 18.36
C ARG A 26 28.44 42.04 17.91
N VAL A 27 28.44 42.98 18.86
CA VAL A 27 28.43 44.42 18.55
C VAL A 27 29.63 44.81 17.69
N VAL A 28 30.84 44.42 18.09
CA VAL A 28 32.07 44.70 17.32
C VAL A 28 32.01 44.11 15.91
N SER A 29 31.56 42.86 15.78
CA SER A 29 31.46 42.19 14.47
C SER A 29 30.43 42.85 13.56
N TYR A 30 29.27 43.26 14.09
CA TYR A 30 28.25 43.96 13.32
C TYR A 30 28.69 45.39 12.96
N SER A 31 29.31 46.12 13.88
CA SER A 31 29.86 47.45 13.61
C SER A 31 30.94 47.40 12.54
N PHE A 32 31.81 46.39 12.57
CA PHE A 32 32.81 46.18 11.53
C PHE A 32 32.18 45.87 10.17
N LEU A 33 31.13 45.03 10.12
CA LEU A 33 30.41 44.75 8.88
C LEU A 33 29.74 46.01 8.30
N ILE A 34 29.07 46.80 9.16
CA ILE A 34 28.44 48.07 8.78
C ILE A 34 29.50 49.04 8.25
N PHE A 35 30.65 49.13 8.93
CA PHE A 35 31.79 49.93 8.47
C PHE A 35 32.29 49.48 7.10
N CYS A 36 32.48 48.17 6.87
CA CYS A 36 32.89 47.65 5.56
C CYS A 36 31.86 47.94 4.46
N ILE A 37 30.57 47.88 4.75
CA ILE A 37 29.49 48.24 3.80
C ILE A 37 29.56 49.73 3.49
N GLY A 38 29.70 50.58 4.50
CA GLY A 38 29.83 52.04 4.32
C GLY A 38 31.09 52.42 3.54
N LEU A 39 32.21 51.75 3.82
CA LEU A 39 33.47 51.93 3.12
C LEU A 39 33.38 51.49 1.66
N ALA A 40 32.75 50.35 1.39
CA ALA A 40 32.52 49.87 0.03
C ALA A 40 31.66 50.87 -0.78
N ALA A 41 30.61 51.42 -0.16
CA ALA A 41 29.76 52.44 -0.79
C ALA A 41 30.52 53.76 -1.03
N ALA A 42 31.30 54.24 -0.06
CA ALA A 42 32.10 55.45 -0.20
C ALA A 42 33.18 55.31 -1.29
N PHE A 43 33.81 54.14 -1.38
CA PHE A 43 34.80 53.84 -2.41
C PHE A 43 34.20 53.68 -3.81
N LEU A 44 32.94 53.26 -3.94
CA LEU A 44 32.25 53.18 -5.23
C LEU A 44 31.82 54.54 -5.80
N VAL A 45 31.65 55.54 -4.94
CA VAL A 45 31.21 56.91 -5.31
C VAL A 45 32.41 57.87 -5.42
N SER A 46 33.63 57.36 -5.28
CA SER A 46 34.83 58.21 -5.33
C SER A 46 35.17 58.64 -6.77
N ASP A 47 35.64 59.88 -6.93
CA ASP A 47 36.17 60.36 -8.21
C ASP A 47 37.52 59.71 -8.59
N ILE A 48 38.11 58.93 -7.67
CA ILE A 48 39.38 58.22 -7.87
C ILE A 48 39.09 56.80 -8.39
N VAL A 49 39.44 56.54 -9.66
CA VAL A 49 39.22 55.25 -10.36
C VAL A 49 39.76 54.04 -9.59
N GLN A 50 40.91 54.18 -8.92
CA GLN A 50 41.52 53.10 -8.13
C GLN A 50 40.67 52.73 -6.89
N LEU A 51 40.03 53.72 -6.25
CA LEU A 51 39.13 53.48 -5.13
C LEU A 51 37.83 52.81 -5.58
N ASN A 52 37.31 53.15 -6.77
CA ASN A 52 36.13 52.49 -7.34
C ASN A 52 36.34 50.98 -7.53
N TRP A 53 37.51 50.56 -8.04
CA TRP A 53 37.86 49.14 -8.15
C TRP A 53 37.98 48.46 -6.78
N LEU A 54 38.53 49.16 -5.78
CA LEU A 54 38.64 48.64 -4.41
C LEU A 54 37.24 48.50 -3.77
N GLY A 55 36.33 49.44 -4.03
CA GLY A 55 34.92 49.38 -3.64
C GLY A 55 34.19 48.20 -4.29
N ALA A 56 34.39 47.98 -5.59
CA ALA A 56 33.83 46.83 -6.31
C ALA A 56 34.35 45.48 -5.73
N LEU A 57 35.63 45.40 -5.39
CA LEU A 57 36.22 44.21 -4.76
C LEU A 57 35.67 43.98 -3.35
N LEU A 58 35.47 45.04 -2.55
CA LEU A 58 34.82 44.96 -1.25
C LEU A 58 33.37 44.49 -1.36
N VAL A 59 32.61 44.94 -2.37
CA VAL A 59 31.26 44.44 -2.65
C VAL A 59 31.29 42.96 -3.00
N LEU A 60 32.20 42.52 -3.88
CA LEU A 60 32.36 41.10 -4.20
C LEU A 60 32.70 40.27 -2.96
N MET A 61 33.58 40.77 -2.08
CA MET A 61 33.90 40.12 -0.81
C MET A 61 32.70 40.08 0.14
N LEU A 62 31.88 41.13 0.21
CA LEU A 62 30.66 41.17 1.04
C LEU A 62 29.58 40.22 0.49
N VAL A 63 29.45 40.13 -0.83
CA VAL A 63 28.55 39.18 -1.51
C VAL A 63 29.04 37.75 -1.25
N ASP A 64 30.33 37.48 -1.42
CA ASP A 64 30.93 36.18 -1.12
C ASP A 64 30.75 35.79 0.35
N TYR A 65 31.00 36.74 1.26
CA TYR A 65 30.74 36.58 2.69
C TYR A 65 29.27 36.24 2.94
N MET A 66 28.31 36.95 2.33
CA MET A 66 26.88 36.65 2.48
C MET A 66 26.50 35.27 1.96
N VAL A 67 27.08 34.83 0.84
CA VAL A 67 26.83 33.50 0.24
C VAL A 67 27.38 32.38 1.13
N HIS A 68 28.57 32.58 1.71
CA HIS A 68 29.25 31.56 2.51
C HIS A 68 28.92 31.61 4.01
N VAL A 69 28.34 32.71 4.51
CA VAL A 69 28.02 32.91 5.94
C VAL A 69 27.12 31.85 6.54
N ARG A 70 26.32 31.17 5.70
CA ARG A 70 25.40 30.11 6.14
C ARG A 70 26.01 28.71 6.06
N ARG A 71 27.16 28.54 5.39
CA ARG A 71 27.83 27.24 5.24
C ARG A 71 28.63 26.90 6.51
N PRO A 72 28.73 25.60 6.86
CA PRO A 72 29.62 25.17 7.93
C PRO A 72 31.09 25.36 7.53
N HIS A 73 32.00 25.31 8.50
CA HIS A 73 33.44 25.41 8.22
C HIS A 73 33.99 24.13 7.58
N TYR A 74 33.42 22.97 7.93
CA TYR A 74 33.74 21.68 7.34
C TYR A 74 32.47 20.94 6.96
N SER A 75 32.56 20.10 5.93
CA SER A 75 31.47 19.19 5.58
C SER A 75 31.49 17.94 6.47
N LEU A 76 30.35 17.28 6.62
CA LEU A 76 30.24 15.99 7.29
C LEU A 76 31.03 14.89 6.56
N THR A 77 31.22 15.00 5.24
CA THR A 77 32.08 14.08 4.49
C THR A 77 33.57 14.27 4.85
N ASP A 78 34.01 15.51 5.05
CA ASP A 78 35.36 15.81 5.54
C ASP A 78 35.57 15.33 6.98
N PHE A 79 34.53 15.38 7.81
CA PHE A 79 34.53 14.78 9.15
C PHE A 79 34.72 13.26 9.07
N GLY A 80 33.95 12.58 8.22
CA GLY A 80 34.10 11.14 7.98
C GLY A 80 35.50 10.77 7.51
N ARG A 81 36.11 11.58 6.63
CA ARG A 81 37.48 11.41 6.13
C ARG A 81 38.56 11.82 7.14
N GLY A 82 38.23 12.52 8.21
CA GLY A 82 39.17 12.90 9.29
C GLY A 82 40.00 14.13 8.99
N ARG A 83 39.47 14.99 8.12
CA ARG A 83 40.08 16.28 7.79
C ARG A 83 39.68 17.39 8.76
N VAL A 84 38.81 17.08 9.72
CA VAL A 84 38.31 18.02 10.73
C VAL A 84 39.24 18.03 11.93
N ARG A 85 39.73 19.21 12.29
CA ARG A 85 40.63 19.42 13.42
C ARG A 85 40.01 18.91 14.73
N ASN A 86 40.75 18.09 15.47
CA ASN A 86 40.38 17.53 16.78
C ASN A 86 39.05 16.76 16.81
N ASN A 87 38.57 16.26 15.67
CA ASN A 87 37.22 15.66 15.55
C ASN A 87 36.11 16.54 16.14
N ASN A 88 36.24 17.86 15.97
CA ASN A 88 35.33 18.83 16.57
C ASN A 88 34.05 18.99 15.75
N ILE A 89 32.96 18.40 16.23
CA ILE A 89 31.67 18.40 15.54
C ILE A 89 31.04 19.79 15.45
N ALA A 90 31.45 20.70 16.34
CA ALA A 90 30.92 22.06 16.36
C ALA A 90 31.20 22.82 15.06
N LEU A 91 32.23 22.41 14.29
CA LEU A 91 32.63 23.03 13.03
C LEU A 91 31.78 22.60 11.83
N CYS A 92 31.00 21.52 11.98
CA CYS A 92 30.10 20.97 10.96
C CYS A 92 28.65 21.50 11.09
N LEU A 93 28.36 22.29 12.13
CA LEU A 93 27.07 22.95 12.33
C LEU A 93 26.90 24.13 11.38
N ASP A 94 25.71 24.28 10.82
CA ASP A 94 25.34 25.51 10.13
C ASP A 94 25.20 26.69 11.12
N ARG A 95 25.16 27.92 10.60
CA ARG A 95 25.07 29.12 11.44
C ARG A 95 23.75 29.23 12.21
N ALA A 96 22.65 28.68 11.68
CA ALA A 96 21.33 28.75 12.30
C ALA A 96 21.23 27.79 13.50
N SER A 97 21.69 26.55 13.33
CA SER A 97 21.90 25.54 14.36
C SER A 97 22.77 26.07 15.49
N LEU A 98 23.93 26.67 15.16
CA LEU A 98 24.82 27.23 16.16
C LEU A 98 24.15 28.36 16.95
N LYS A 99 23.40 29.24 16.27
CA LYS A 99 22.66 30.33 16.92
C LYS A 99 21.54 29.80 17.82
N ALA A 100 20.83 28.76 17.39
CA ALA A 100 19.77 28.13 18.17
C ALA A 100 20.33 27.49 19.46
N LEU A 101 21.41 26.71 19.33
CA LEU A 101 22.11 26.10 20.48
C LEU A 101 22.65 27.15 21.45
N LEU A 102 23.27 28.22 20.95
CA LEU A 102 23.75 29.31 21.81
C LEU A 102 22.62 30.02 22.55
N SER A 103 21.50 30.27 21.88
CA SER A 103 20.33 30.92 22.48
C SER A 103 19.69 30.05 23.57
N ALA A 104 19.61 28.73 23.33
CA ALA A 104 19.10 27.77 24.30
C ALA A 104 20.02 27.67 25.52
N TYR A 105 21.33 27.57 25.29
CA TYR A 105 22.35 27.56 26.34
C TYR A 105 22.33 28.85 27.18
N GLU A 106 22.22 30.02 26.54
CA GLU A 106 22.10 31.31 27.22
C GLU A 106 20.84 31.37 28.09
N SER A 107 19.70 30.89 27.56
CA SER A 107 18.43 30.85 28.31
C SER A 107 18.50 29.88 29.50
N ALA A 108 19.17 28.74 29.34
CA ALA A 108 19.34 27.77 30.41
C ALA A 108 20.17 28.32 31.58
N ILE A 109 21.29 28.98 31.29
CA ILE A 109 22.17 29.56 32.33
C ILE A 109 21.53 30.78 32.99
N THR A 110 20.95 31.68 32.20
CA THR A 110 20.46 32.97 32.73
C THR A 110 19.08 32.88 33.38
N ARG A 111 18.19 32.03 32.86
CA ARG A 111 16.80 31.91 33.32
C ARG A 111 16.52 30.61 34.07
N GLY A 112 17.48 29.67 34.13
CA GLY A 112 17.28 28.37 34.77
C GLY A 112 16.31 27.44 34.04
N VAL A 113 16.09 27.67 32.73
CA VAL A 113 15.17 26.88 31.91
C VAL A 113 15.85 25.60 31.42
N ASP A 114 15.09 24.54 31.25
CA ASP A 114 15.51 23.30 30.61
C ASP A 114 16.07 23.58 29.19
N MET A 115 17.31 23.15 28.92
CA MET A 115 18.06 23.53 27.72
C MET A 115 17.40 22.94 26.46
N GLU A 116 16.92 21.71 26.57
CA GLU A 116 16.30 20.96 25.50
C GLU A 116 14.95 21.61 25.11
N PHE A 117 14.16 22.10 26.08
CA PHE A 117 12.94 22.88 25.82
C PHE A 117 13.21 24.28 25.27
N ALA A 118 14.21 24.97 25.80
CA ALA A 118 14.63 26.28 25.27
C ALA A 118 15.12 26.16 23.81
N LEU A 119 15.80 25.06 23.49
CA LEU A 119 16.18 24.72 22.13
C LEU A 119 14.95 24.41 21.28
N LEU A 120 14.06 23.54 21.74
CA LEU A 120 12.84 23.16 21.01
C LEU A 120 11.97 24.38 20.68
N LEU A 121 11.80 25.31 21.63
CA LEU A 121 11.09 26.57 21.42
C LEU A 121 11.77 27.39 20.32
N ARG A 122 13.10 27.51 20.35
CA ARG A 122 13.85 28.27 19.34
C ARG A 122 13.80 27.62 17.97
N LEU A 123 13.83 26.29 17.90
CA LEU A 123 13.70 25.53 16.67
C LEU A 123 12.28 25.68 16.08
N SER A 124 11.23 25.81 16.91
CA SER A 124 9.84 25.99 16.45
C SER A 124 9.60 27.29 15.66
N ASP A 125 10.47 28.29 15.81
CA ASP A 125 10.42 29.54 15.01
C ASP A 125 11.01 29.37 13.60
N GLU A 126 11.77 28.29 13.36
CA GLU A 126 12.46 28.09 12.10
C GLU A 126 11.52 27.49 11.05
N ARG A 127 11.54 28.07 9.85
CA ARG A 127 10.61 27.70 8.75
C ARG A 127 10.64 26.22 8.38
N VAL A 128 11.81 25.58 8.51
CA VAL A 128 11.97 24.14 8.23
C VAL A 128 11.15 23.33 9.22
N VAL A 129 11.24 23.63 10.51
CA VAL A 129 10.52 22.94 11.59
C VAL A 129 9.02 23.23 11.51
N GLN A 130 8.63 24.48 11.24
CA GLN A 130 7.20 24.82 11.07
C GLN A 130 6.53 24.03 9.95
N ARG A 131 7.22 23.83 8.83
CA ARG A 131 6.73 23.00 7.72
C ARG A 131 6.67 21.53 8.10
N SER A 132 7.66 21.02 8.82
CA SER A 132 7.64 19.64 9.32
C SER A 132 6.47 19.42 10.28
N LEU A 133 6.20 20.35 11.20
CA LEU A 133 5.04 20.30 12.09
C LEU A 133 3.71 20.31 11.32
N GLN A 134 3.57 21.18 10.30
CA GLN A 134 2.39 21.19 9.45
C GLN A 134 2.18 19.85 8.71
N ARG A 135 3.26 19.21 8.25
CA ARG A 135 3.22 17.87 7.62
C ARG A 135 2.89 16.75 8.60
N LEU A 136 3.21 16.94 9.88
CA LEU A 136 2.80 16.06 10.98
C LEU A 136 1.37 16.36 11.46
N GLU A 137 0.62 17.19 10.73
CA GLU A 137 -0.75 17.62 11.07
C GLU A 137 -0.85 18.42 12.39
N VAL A 138 0.29 18.95 12.86
CA VAL A 138 0.37 19.80 14.06
C VAL A 138 0.44 21.27 13.69
N LYS A 139 -0.41 22.09 14.33
CA LYS A 139 -0.37 23.55 14.15
C LYS A 139 0.88 24.13 14.84
N PRO A 140 1.76 24.85 14.11
CA PRO A 140 3.00 25.38 14.71
C PRO A 140 2.77 26.36 15.87
N SER A 141 1.68 27.13 15.83
CA SER A 141 1.32 28.06 16.91
C SER A 141 0.96 27.31 18.19
N GLU A 142 0.11 26.28 18.09
CA GLU A 142 -0.33 25.46 19.23
C GLU A 142 0.84 24.69 19.85
N PHE A 143 1.73 24.14 19.01
CA PHE A 143 2.95 23.49 19.46
C PHE A 143 3.85 24.44 20.25
N LYS A 144 4.03 25.67 19.75
CA LYS A 144 4.83 26.71 20.40
C LYS A 144 4.22 27.15 21.73
N ASP A 145 2.92 27.44 21.75
CA ASP A 145 2.20 27.89 22.94
C ASP A 145 2.28 26.84 24.06
N ARG A 146 2.22 25.56 23.70
CA ARG A 146 2.37 24.44 24.64
C ARG A 146 3.78 24.37 25.22
N ILE A 147 4.81 24.51 24.39
CA ILE A 147 6.21 24.54 24.84
C ILE A 147 6.44 25.72 25.79
N SER A 148 5.94 26.92 25.48
CA SER A 148 6.05 28.07 26.37
C SER A 148 5.34 27.84 27.71
N ALA A 149 4.13 27.27 27.69
CA ALA A 149 3.40 26.98 28.92
C ALA A 149 4.11 25.95 29.81
N ASP A 150 4.81 24.98 29.23
CA ASP A 150 5.61 24.02 29.99
C ASP A 150 6.94 24.61 30.47
N ILE A 151 7.55 25.53 29.73
CA ILE A 151 8.71 26.32 30.19
C ILE A 151 8.34 27.18 31.40
N ASP A 152 7.20 27.87 31.38
CA ASP A 152 6.77 28.74 32.47
C ASP A 152 6.47 27.96 33.76
N LYS A 153 6.02 26.71 33.64
CA LYS A 153 5.83 25.78 34.78
C LYS A 153 7.13 25.22 35.35
N THR A 154 8.23 25.32 34.61
CA THR A 154 9.50 24.62 34.89
C THR A 154 10.66 25.55 35.18
N VAL A 155 10.39 26.84 35.43
CA VAL A 155 11.33 27.75 36.10
C VAL A 155 11.62 27.17 37.49
N HIS A 156 12.62 26.29 37.55
CA HIS A 156 12.92 25.49 38.73
C HIS A 156 13.70 26.30 39.77
N LYS A 157 13.39 25.99 41.03
CA LYS A 157 14.05 26.41 42.28
C LYS A 157 15.24 25.50 42.67
N ASP A 158 15.65 24.58 41.80
CA ASP A 158 16.73 23.59 42.03
C ASP A 158 18.12 24.11 41.59
N PRO A 159 19.23 23.58 42.17
CA PRO A 159 20.58 24.08 41.91
C PRO A 159 20.97 23.95 40.44
N GLN A 160 21.44 25.05 39.85
CA GLN A 160 21.85 25.12 38.45
C GLN A 160 22.96 24.10 38.17
N PRO A 161 22.84 23.26 37.12
CA PRO A 161 23.93 22.41 36.66
C PRO A 161 25.16 23.25 36.30
N VAL A 162 26.35 22.73 36.59
CA VAL A 162 27.61 23.34 36.17
C VAL A 162 27.62 23.48 34.65
N ALA A 163 28.13 24.60 34.13
CA ALA A 163 28.17 24.93 32.69
C ALA A 163 28.72 23.79 31.80
N GLU A 164 29.59 22.95 32.34
CA GLU A 164 30.16 21.76 31.68
C GLU A 164 29.11 20.68 31.38
N ALA A 165 28.14 20.46 32.26
CA ALA A 165 27.08 19.46 32.06
C ALA A 165 26.18 19.81 30.85
N TYR A 166 25.89 21.09 30.65
CA TYR A 166 25.15 21.55 29.46
C TYR A 166 25.96 21.38 28.17
N ILE A 167 27.27 21.59 28.22
CA ILE A 167 28.15 21.41 27.05
C ILE A 167 28.19 19.93 26.64
N GLU A 168 28.26 19.01 27.59
CA GLU A 168 28.19 17.57 27.30
C GLU A 168 26.83 17.16 26.68
N ARG A 169 25.71 17.70 27.19
CA ARG A 169 24.39 17.48 26.57
C ARG A 169 24.32 17.99 25.14
N ILE A 170 24.84 19.20 24.88
CA ILE A 170 24.92 19.76 23.51
C ILE A 170 25.80 18.88 22.62
N ARG A 171 26.92 18.37 23.14
CA ARG A 171 27.80 17.46 22.39
C ARG A 171 27.05 16.21 21.96
N LEU A 172 26.36 15.53 22.88
CA LEU A 172 25.56 14.33 22.58
C LEU A 172 24.46 14.61 21.56
N LEU A 173 23.75 15.74 21.71
CA LEU A 173 22.72 16.15 20.75
C LEU A 173 23.30 16.41 19.36
N CYS A 174 24.45 17.07 19.26
CA CYS A 174 25.12 17.33 17.99
C CYS A 174 25.62 16.03 17.32
N ILE A 175 26.06 15.05 18.10
CA ILE A 175 26.46 13.73 17.59
C ILE A 175 25.26 13.01 16.98
N SER A 176 24.15 12.96 17.69
CA SER A 176 22.89 12.40 17.17
C SER A 176 22.45 13.15 15.91
N ALA A 177 22.39 14.49 15.94
CA ALA A 177 22.01 15.30 14.79
C ALA A 177 22.94 15.10 13.58
N ALA A 178 24.23 14.89 13.79
CA ALA A 178 25.17 14.58 12.71
C ALA A 178 24.97 13.17 12.15
N ALA A 179 24.61 12.19 12.98
CA ALA A 179 24.24 10.85 12.50
C ALA A 179 22.99 10.92 11.62
N HIS A 180 21.94 11.65 12.03
CA HIS A 180 20.75 11.88 11.22
C HIS A 180 21.08 12.64 9.93
N ALA A 181 21.90 13.68 9.99
CA ALA A 181 22.33 14.43 8.81
C ALA A 181 23.06 13.52 7.80
N ALA A 182 23.96 12.65 8.29
CA ALA A 182 24.71 11.71 7.48
C ALA A 182 23.82 10.65 6.82
N ALA A 183 22.85 10.11 7.57
CA ALA A 183 21.88 9.15 7.06
C ALA A 183 21.05 9.71 5.90
N HIS A 184 20.80 11.01 5.90
CA HIS A 184 20.06 11.71 4.84
C HIS A 184 20.97 12.38 3.79
N GLY A 185 22.26 12.05 3.74
CA GLY A 185 23.20 12.57 2.74
C GLY A 185 23.45 14.10 2.83
N GLN A 186 23.24 14.70 4.00
CA GLN A 186 23.46 16.13 4.22
C GLN A 186 24.93 16.40 4.58
N ASP A 187 25.49 17.50 4.06
CA ASP A 187 26.88 17.89 4.32
C ASP A 187 27.06 18.69 5.61
N ALA A 188 25.97 19.10 6.26
CA ALA A 188 25.99 19.99 7.41
C ALA A 188 24.93 19.59 8.44
N VAL A 189 25.19 19.90 9.70
CA VAL A 189 24.18 19.74 10.77
C VAL A 189 23.28 20.98 10.81
N GLY A 190 22.09 20.84 10.23
CA GLY A 190 21.07 21.89 10.19
C GLY A 190 20.07 21.84 11.35
N VAL A 191 19.25 22.90 11.43
CA VAL A 191 18.20 23.08 12.43
C VAL A 191 17.22 21.90 12.46
N GLY A 192 16.87 21.37 11.28
CA GLY A 192 16.00 20.19 11.17
C GLY A 192 16.61 18.94 11.81
N ASN A 193 17.92 18.75 11.68
CA ASN A 193 18.60 17.59 12.27
C ASN A 193 18.70 17.71 13.79
N LEU A 194 18.82 18.94 14.32
CA LEU A 194 18.72 19.19 15.76
C LEU A 194 17.31 18.89 16.28
N PHE A 195 16.27 19.21 15.50
CA PHE A 195 14.88 18.88 15.85
C PHE A 195 14.64 17.37 15.87
N SER A 196 15.13 16.63 14.87
CA SER A 196 15.12 15.16 14.84
C SER A 196 15.87 14.56 16.03
N ALA A 197 17.08 15.05 16.32
CA ALA A 197 17.87 14.58 17.45
C ALA A 197 17.16 14.78 18.81
N LEU A 198 16.43 15.89 18.98
CA LEU A 198 15.59 16.11 20.16
C LEU A 198 14.44 15.10 20.24
N ALA A 199 13.84 14.71 19.12
CA ALA A 199 12.77 13.71 19.10
C ALA A 199 13.25 12.31 19.50
N HIS A 200 14.53 11.98 19.21
CA HIS A 200 15.18 10.73 19.63
C HIS A 200 15.81 10.78 21.03
N THR A 201 15.68 11.89 21.75
CA THR A 201 16.26 12.03 23.09
C THR A 201 15.43 11.26 24.12
N THR A 202 16.08 10.68 25.14
CA THR A 202 15.42 9.97 26.26
C THR A 202 14.78 10.90 27.30
N HIS A 203 14.56 12.18 26.96
CA HIS A 203 14.09 13.17 27.92
C HIS A 203 12.58 12.98 28.19
N PRO A 204 12.15 12.61 29.43
CA PRO A 204 10.78 12.17 29.70
C PRO A 204 9.68 13.19 29.41
N ARG A 205 10.03 14.48 29.40
CA ARG A 205 9.09 15.56 29.08
C ARG A 205 8.91 15.77 27.58
N ILE A 206 9.96 15.54 26.78
CA ILE A 206 9.87 15.64 25.32
C ILE A 206 9.07 14.45 24.78
N LEU A 207 9.31 13.25 25.32
CA LEU A 207 8.52 12.07 25.01
C LEU A 207 7.02 12.31 25.29
N ARG A 208 6.67 12.84 26.46
CA ARG A 208 5.27 13.22 26.78
C ARG A 208 4.68 14.27 25.84
N LEU A 209 5.48 15.23 25.36
CA LEU A 209 5.02 16.24 24.40
C LEU A 209 4.74 15.59 23.04
N LEU A 210 5.59 14.68 22.59
CA LEU A 210 5.39 13.94 21.34
C LEU A 210 4.19 12.99 21.44
N ASP A 211 4.06 12.27 22.55
CA ASP A 211 2.91 11.39 22.84
C ASP A 211 1.58 12.15 22.84
N TYR A 212 1.55 13.39 23.35
CA TYR A 212 0.36 14.23 23.32
C TYR A 212 -0.15 14.47 21.89
N TYR A 213 0.75 14.61 20.93
CA TYR A 213 0.43 14.74 19.51
C TYR A 213 0.40 13.38 18.78
N SER A 214 0.55 12.26 19.49
CA SER A 214 0.66 10.91 18.91
C SER A 214 1.77 10.79 17.85
N LEU A 215 2.90 11.47 18.09
CA LEU A 215 4.04 11.51 17.18
C LEU A 215 5.16 10.59 17.66
N SER A 216 5.73 9.79 16.75
CA SER A 216 6.98 9.06 17.00
C SER A 216 8.19 9.85 16.49
N ALA A 217 9.39 9.51 16.98
CA ALA A 217 10.62 10.10 16.47
C ALA A 217 10.85 9.79 14.97
N ALA A 218 10.37 8.62 14.51
CA ALA A 218 10.42 8.26 13.10
C ALA A 218 9.52 9.14 12.22
N ASP A 219 8.36 9.58 12.72
CA ASP A 219 7.48 10.51 12.00
C ASP A 219 8.16 11.87 11.81
N VAL A 220 8.89 12.34 12.82
CA VAL A 220 9.68 13.57 12.76
C VAL A 220 10.79 13.47 11.71
N ASP A 221 11.51 12.34 11.68
CA ASP A 221 12.54 12.09 10.67
C ASP A 221 11.96 12.10 9.25
N ALA A 222 10.84 11.40 9.03
CA ALA A 222 10.14 11.40 7.76
C ALA A 222 9.74 12.81 7.34
N ALA A 223 9.19 13.62 8.26
CA ALA A 223 8.77 15.01 7.98
C ALA A 223 9.94 15.93 7.60
N LEU A 224 11.16 15.62 8.04
CA LEU A 224 12.36 16.41 7.77
C LEU A 224 12.96 16.12 6.38
N VAL A 225 12.82 14.91 5.85
CA VAL A 225 13.18 14.56 4.46
C VAL A 225 12.55 15.54 3.47
N PHE A 226 11.31 15.93 3.73
CA PHE A 226 10.57 16.86 2.88
C PHE A 226 11.00 18.33 3.01
N GLY A 227 11.52 18.71 4.19
CA GLY A 227 11.92 20.09 4.50
C GLY A 227 13.26 20.49 3.88
N SER A 228 14.15 19.53 3.62
CA SER A 228 15.46 19.75 3.02
C SER A 228 15.42 19.89 1.50
N HIS A 229 14.50 19.20 0.82
CA HIS A 229 14.48 19.11 -0.65
C HIS A 229 13.57 20.12 -1.36
N THR A 230 12.78 20.92 -0.63
CA THR A 230 11.83 21.90 -1.23
C THR A 230 12.50 23.07 -1.97
N ARG A 231 13.83 23.21 -1.90
CA ARG A 231 14.60 24.24 -2.62
C ARG A 231 15.43 23.70 -3.78
N SER A 232 15.39 22.40 -4.04
CA SER A 232 16.15 21.85 -5.15
C SER A 232 15.52 22.25 -6.48
N ARG A 233 16.29 22.93 -7.32
CA ARG A 233 15.94 23.20 -8.73
C ARG A 233 16.01 21.93 -9.60
N THR A 234 16.35 20.78 -9.01
CA THR A 234 16.59 19.53 -9.73
C THR A 234 15.32 18.90 -10.29
N ALA A 235 15.54 18.01 -11.26
CA ALA A 235 14.52 17.33 -12.04
C ALA A 235 13.53 16.54 -11.14
N PRO A 236 12.25 16.41 -11.53
CA PRO A 236 11.17 15.88 -10.69
C PRO A 236 11.20 14.36 -10.44
N TYR A 237 12.35 13.69 -10.56
CA TYR A 237 12.47 12.23 -10.47
C TYR A 237 13.01 11.79 -9.12
N LEU A 238 12.69 10.55 -8.71
CA LEU A 238 13.03 10.01 -7.39
C LEU A 238 14.54 10.08 -7.10
N GLY A 239 15.37 9.75 -8.10
CA GLY A 239 16.83 9.84 -8.04
C GLY A 239 17.33 11.27 -7.77
N GLY A 240 16.68 12.29 -8.34
CA GLY A 240 17.05 13.71 -8.15
C GLY A 240 16.69 14.30 -6.79
N PHE A 241 15.86 13.61 -5.99
CA PHE A 241 15.55 13.98 -4.60
C PHE A 241 16.45 13.28 -3.60
N ALA A 242 16.69 11.98 -3.76
CA ALA A 242 17.48 11.23 -2.78
C ALA A 242 18.99 11.31 -3.03
N MET A 243 19.41 11.45 -4.28
CA MET A 243 20.83 11.53 -4.64
C MET A 243 21.19 12.96 -4.98
N ARG A 244 22.09 13.54 -4.17
CA ARG A 244 22.90 14.65 -4.67
C ARG A 244 23.75 14.10 -5.80
N HIS A 245 23.83 14.81 -6.92
CA HIS A 245 24.96 14.62 -7.83
C HIS A 245 26.22 14.73 -6.96
N ALA A 246 26.80 13.58 -6.59
CA ALA A 246 28.23 13.52 -6.36
C ALA A 246 28.78 14.29 -7.56
N GLN A 247 29.67 15.26 -7.32
CA GLN A 247 30.44 15.83 -8.41
C GLN A 247 31.08 14.63 -9.08
N THR A 248 30.43 14.10 -10.11
CA THR A 248 30.94 13.03 -10.94
C THR A 248 32.23 13.65 -11.38
N ARG A 249 33.36 13.03 -10.98
CA ARG A 249 34.62 13.37 -11.62
C ARG A 249 34.30 13.32 -13.09
N ALA A 250 34.37 14.46 -13.75
CA ALA A 250 33.87 14.61 -15.10
C ALA A 250 34.75 13.73 -16.00
N HIS A 251 34.43 12.44 -16.07
CA HIS A 251 34.84 11.60 -17.16
C HIS A 251 34.13 12.21 -18.35
N ARG A 252 34.89 12.96 -19.16
CA ARG A 252 34.39 13.61 -20.39
C ARG A 252 33.89 12.58 -21.42
N VAL A 253 34.11 11.29 -21.20
CA VAL A 253 33.82 10.20 -22.11
C VAL A 253 32.72 9.33 -21.50
N ASN A 254 31.56 9.26 -22.18
CA ASN A 254 30.49 8.29 -21.90
C ASN A 254 31.05 6.86 -22.03
N ARG A 255 30.65 5.94 -21.14
CA ARG A 255 31.00 4.52 -21.25
C ARG A 255 30.45 3.84 -22.50
N SER A 256 29.37 4.36 -23.09
CA SER A 256 28.95 3.94 -24.42
C SER A 256 29.97 4.30 -25.51
N PHE A 257 30.86 5.27 -25.29
CA PHE A 257 31.99 5.57 -26.19
C PHE A 257 33.24 4.72 -25.93
N THR A 258 33.27 3.91 -24.86
CA THR A 258 34.38 2.98 -24.60
C THR A 258 34.14 1.59 -25.19
N SER A 259 32.93 1.35 -25.71
CA SER A 259 32.52 0.10 -26.36
C SER A 259 32.52 0.22 -27.89
N ARG A 260 32.48 -0.92 -28.58
CA ARG A 260 32.10 -0.93 -30.01
C ARG A 260 30.62 -0.56 -30.15
N PRO A 261 30.20 0.05 -31.28
CA PRO A 261 28.79 0.37 -31.53
C PRO A 261 27.92 -0.88 -31.54
N THR A 262 26.73 -0.78 -30.95
CA THR A 262 25.73 -1.86 -30.86
C THR A 262 24.38 -1.41 -31.43
N PRO A 263 24.30 -1.16 -32.75
CA PRO A 263 23.14 -0.54 -33.36
C PRO A 263 21.86 -1.36 -33.22
N THR A 264 21.94 -2.69 -33.26
CA THR A 264 20.76 -3.55 -33.16
C THR A 264 20.29 -3.62 -31.71
N LEU A 265 21.22 -3.73 -30.75
CA LEU A 265 20.88 -3.71 -29.33
C LEU A 265 20.20 -2.38 -28.94
N ASP A 266 20.76 -1.24 -29.36
CA ASP A 266 20.25 0.08 -29.00
C ASP A 266 18.85 0.39 -29.58
N MET A 267 18.38 -0.36 -30.60
CA MET A 267 17.01 -0.26 -31.13
C MET A 267 15.96 -0.93 -30.23
N TYR A 268 16.35 -1.95 -29.47
CA TYR A 268 15.44 -2.77 -28.66
C TYR A 268 15.77 -2.71 -27.17
N ALA A 269 16.66 -1.81 -26.78
CA ALA A 269 17.15 -1.72 -25.41
C ALA A 269 17.29 -0.27 -24.93
N THR A 270 17.19 -0.10 -23.63
CA THR A 270 17.41 1.18 -22.94
C THR A 270 18.78 1.17 -22.27
N ASP A 271 19.58 2.22 -22.47
CA ASP A 271 20.84 2.40 -21.75
C ASP A 271 20.57 2.92 -20.33
N VAL A 272 20.58 1.99 -19.37
CA VAL A 272 20.35 2.29 -17.95
C VAL A 272 21.50 3.13 -17.38
N THR A 273 22.72 2.97 -17.92
CA THR A 273 23.90 3.73 -17.46
C THR A 273 23.73 5.22 -17.77
N ASP A 274 23.25 5.54 -18.98
CA ASP A 274 22.97 6.91 -19.39
C ASP A 274 21.73 7.46 -18.66
N TYR A 275 20.66 6.67 -18.54
CA TYR A 275 19.44 7.04 -17.80
C TYR A 275 19.75 7.45 -16.35
N VAL A 276 20.60 6.68 -15.67
CA VAL A 276 21.01 6.96 -14.28
C VAL A 276 22.01 8.10 -14.20
N ARG A 277 22.91 8.26 -15.19
CA ARG A 277 23.84 9.40 -15.23
C ARG A 277 23.10 10.73 -15.28
N ASP A 278 21.98 10.77 -15.99
CA ASP A 278 21.12 11.96 -16.07
C ASP A 278 20.26 12.17 -14.81
N GLY A 279 20.32 11.25 -13.84
CA GLY A 279 19.65 11.35 -12.55
C GLY A 279 18.20 10.85 -12.53
N TYR A 280 17.76 10.14 -13.56
CA TYR A 280 16.40 9.60 -13.65
C TYR A 280 16.19 8.30 -12.86
N GLY A 281 17.25 7.70 -12.30
CA GLY A 281 17.17 6.44 -11.55
C GLY A 281 18.36 6.19 -10.62
N GLY A 282 18.50 4.95 -10.16
CA GLY A 282 19.68 4.49 -9.43
C GLY A 282 19.65 4.60 -7.91
N PHE A 283 18.48 4.93 -7.36
CA PHE A 283 18.26 4.99 -5.92
C PHE A 283 17.68 3.67 -5.42
N LEU A 284 18.17 3.22 -4.26
CA LEU A 284 17.75 1.97 -3.62
C LEU A 284 17.38 2.27 -2.15
N ILE A 285 16.24 1.76 -1.71
CA ILE A 285 15.84 1.71 -0.29
C ILE A 285 15.44 0.29 -0.01
N GLY A 286 16.02 -0.31 1.03
CA GLY A 286 15.83 -1.72 1.30
C GLY A 286 16.56 -2.58 0.27
N HIS A 287 16.45 -3.90 0.45
CA HIS A 287 17.10 -4.89 -0.42
C HIS A 287 18.63 -4.79 -0.48
N GLU A 288 19.28 -4.24 0.55
CA GLU A 288 20.74 -4.10 0.58
C GLU A 288 21.45 -5.46 0.57
N GLU A 289 20.90 -6.45 1.28
CA GLU A 289 21.47 -7.81 1.30
C GLU A 289 21.37 -8.50 -0.07
N GLU A 290 20.25 -8.32 -0.76
CA GLU A 290 20.01 -8.85 -2.10
C GLU A 290 20.90 -8.14 -3.13
N TYR A 291 21.11 -6.82 -2.97
CA TYR A 291 22.02 -6.05 -3.79
C TYR A 291 23.47 -6.53 -3.63
N ASP A 292 23.96 -6.67 -2.40
CA ASP A 292 25.32 -7.11 -2.13
C ASP A 292 25.56 -8.53 -2.68
N ARG A 293 24.59 -9.44 -2.50
CA ARG A 293 24.65 -10.78 -3.12
C ARG A 293 24.68 -10.71 -4.64
N MET A 294 23.84 -9.87 -5.27
CA MET A 294 23.87 -9.69 -6.72
C MET A 294 25.25 -9.22 -7.19
N VAL A 295 25.82 -8.20 -6.55
CA VAL A 295 27.16 -7.68 -6.89
C VAL A 295 28.24 -8.75 -6.72
N ASP A 296 28.17 -9.54 -5.65
CA ASP A 296 29.11 -10.62 -5.40
C ASP A 296 29.08 -11.67 -6.52
N VAL A 297 27.88 -12.13 -6.91
CA VAL A 297 27.71 -13.09 -8.01
C VAL A 297 28.25 -12.55 -9.32
N LEU A 298 27.86 -11.32 -9.68
CA LEU A 298 28.31 -10.67 -10.92
C LEU A 298 29.83 -10.44 -10.98
N SER A 299 30.49 -10.42 -9.81
CA SER A 299 31.94 -10.23 -9.70
C SER A 299 32.76 -11.53 -9.76
N ARG A 300 32.15 -12.71 -9.65
CA ARG A 300 32.85 -14.01 -9.67
C ARG A 300 33.46 -14.31 -11.05
N PRO A 301 34.58 -15.03 -11.16
CA PRO A 301 35.06 -15.53 -12.45
C PRO A 301 34.19 -16.71 -12.93
N GLY A 302 33.73 -16.69 -14.19
CA GLY A 302 32.91 -17.77 -14.77
C GLY A 302 31.43 -17.40 -14.96
N GLU A 303 30.51 -18.20 -14.42
CA GLU A 303 29.06 -17.96 -14.48
C GLU A 303 28.70 -16.75 -13.60
N ARG A 304 28.36 -15.64 -14.26
CA ARG A 304 28.07 -14.33 -13.65
C ARG A 304 26.62 -13.94 -13.87
N ASN A 305 25.72 -14.91 -13.91
CA ASN A 305 24.32 -14.62 -14.24
C ASN A 305 23.47 -14.69 -12.98
N VAL A 306 22.63 -13.68 -12.80
CA VAL A 306 21.70 -13.58 -11.66
C VAL A 306 20.29 -13.61 -12.17
N LEU A 307 19.41 -14.41 -11.55
CA LEU A 307 17.98 -14.41 -11.82
C LEU A 307 17.22 -13.87 -10.61
N LEU A 308 16.65 -12.67 -10.76
CA LEU A 308 15.81 -12.02 -9.76
C LEU A 308 14.37 -12.56 -9.85
N VAL A 309 13.93 -13.28 -8.82
CA VAL A 309 12.57 -13.85 -8.73
C VAL A 309 11.78 -13.10 -7.68
N GLY A 310 10.70 -12.43 -8.08
CA GLY A 310 9.85 -11.68 -7.15
C GLY A 310 8.60 -11.14 -7.85
N GLU A 311 7.58 -10.82 -7.05
CA GLU A 311 6.30 -10.28 -7.53
C GLU A 311 6.48 -8.95 -8.29
N SER A 312 5.47 -8.56 -9.07
CA SER A 312 5.53 -7.28 -9.79
C SER A 312 5.50 -6.10 -8.82
N GLY A 313 6.42 -5.15 -9.00
CA GLY A 313 6.48 -3.94 -8.19
C GLY A 313 7.22 -4.05 -6.85
N VAL A 314 7.91 -5.17 -6.55
CA VAL A 314 8.73 -5.32 -5.32
C VAL A 314 10.07 -4.56 -5.36
N GLY A 315 10.48 -4.06 -6.54
CA GLY A 315 11.73 -3.31 -6.73
C GLY A 315 12.88 -4.06 -7.40
N LYS A 316 12.62 -5.11 -8.21
CA LYS A 316 13.66 -5.86 -8.95
C LYS A 316 14.53 -4.94 -9.83
N GLU A 317 13.90 -4.03 -10.56
CA GLU A 317 14.58 -3.05 -11.42
C GLU A 317 15.44 -2.08 -10.61
N ALA A 318 15.01 -1.70 -9.40
CA ALA A 318 15.74 -0.76 -8.55
C ALA A 318 17.15 -1.27 -8.20
N LEU A 319 17.32 -2.58 -8.02
CA LEU A 319 18.63 -3.21 -7.79
C LEU A 319 19.57 -2.99 -8.97
N VAL A 320 19.09 -3.22 -10.19
CA VAL A 320 19.87 -3.10 -11.43
C VAL A 320 20.21 -1.64 -11.71
N TYR A 321 19.25 -0.75 -11.52
CA TYR A 321 19.45 0.69 -11.72
C TYR A 321 20.42 1.22 -10.66
N HIS A 322 20.35 0.74 -9.42
CA HIS A 322 21.31 1.08 -8.39
C HIS A 322 22.71 0.57 -8.71
N LEU A 323 22.83 -0.63 -9.28
CA LEU A 323 24.11 -1.12 -9.80
C LEU A 323 24.66 -0.18 -10.88
N ALA A 324 23.83 0.23 -11.84
CA ALA A 324 24.23 1.20 -12.87
C ALA A 324 24.70 2.54 -12.25
N HIS A 325 24.05 3.02 -11.19
CA HIS A 325 24.49 4.20 -10.45
C HIS A 325 25.87 4.01 -9.81
N ARG A 326 26.06 2.88 -9.13
CA ARG A 326 27.32 2.51 -8.49
C ARG A 326 28.45 2.36 -9.52
N ILE A 327 28.12 1.82 -10.69
CA ILE A 327 28.99 1.75 -11.87
C ILE A 327 29.38 3.17 -12.30
N VAL A 328 28.42 4.08 -12.54
CA VAL A 328 28.67 5.49 -12.95
C VAL A 328 29.50 6.27 -11.93
N THR A 329 29.35 5.95 -10.65
CA THR A 329 30.05 6.61 -9.54
C THR A 329 31.38 5.95 -9.15
N ASP A 330 31.85 4.96 -9.93
CA ASP A 330 33.10 4.22 -9.68
C ASP A 330 33.15 3.53 -8.32
N ALA A 331 31.99 3.11 -7.85
CA ALA A 331 31.79 2.56 -6.54
C ALA A 331 31.36 1.08 -6.66
N VAL A 332 32.03 0.33 -7.51
CA VAL A 332 31.81 -1.12 -7.72
C VAL A 332 33.14 -1.88 -7.65
N PRO A 333 33.12 -3.20 -7.40
CA PRO A 333 34.31 -4.03 -7.52
C PRO A 333 34.93 -3.92 -8.92
N GLY A 334 36.25 -4.13 -9.00
CA GLY A 334 37.01 -3.96 -10.25
C GLY A 334 36.47 -4.78 -11.44
N ALA A 335 35.86 -5.94 -11.20
CA ALA A 335 35.26 -6.78 -12.25
C ALA A 335 34.09 -6.10 -13.00
N LEU A 336 33.40 -5.18 -12.32
CA LEU A 336 32.24 -4.44 -12.84
C LEU A 336 32.60 -3.01 -13.25
N TYR A 337 33.88 -2.63 -13.16
CA TYR A 337 34.37 -1.34 -13.61
C TYR A 337 34.17 -1.18 -15.13
N ASP A 338 33.89 0.04 -15.59
CA ASP A 338 33.67 0.40 -17.00
C ASP A 338 32.55 -0.36 -17.75
N ARG A 339 31.69 -1.09 -17.01
CA ARG A 339 30.54 -1.77 -17.60
C ARG A 339 29.46 -0.78 -18.04
N ARG A 340 28.77 -1.12 -19.14
CA ARG A 340 27.57 -0.47 -19.66
C ARG A 340 26.36 -1.37 -19.36
N VAL A 341 25.49 -0.94 -18.45
CA VAL A 341 24.22 -1.62 -18.13
C VAL A 341 23.19 -1.28 -19.19
N VAL A 342 22.63 -2.31 -19.83
CA VAL A 342 21.66 -2.18 -20.92
C VAL A 342 20.45 -3.07 -20.63
N GLU A 343 19.25 -2.52 -20.68
CA GLU A 343 17.99 -3.22 -20.44
C GLU A 343 17.32 -3.60 -21.77
N LEU A 344 17.20 -4.90 -22.05
CA LEU A 344 16.63 -5.43 -23.30
C LEU A 344 15.12 -5.65 -23.18
N SER A 345 14.35 -5.02 -24.06
CA SER A 345 12.90 -5.22 -24.17
C SER A 345 12.60 -6.39 -25.13
N LEU A 346 12.32 -7.55 -24.55
CA LEU A 346 11.89 -8.72 -25.34
C LEU A 346 10.52 -8.49 -25.99
N ALA A 347 9.63 -7.76 -25.32
CA ALA A 347 8.30 -7.44 -25.87
C ALA A 347 8.39 -6.67 -27.19
N ASP A 348 9.24 -5.64 -27.24
CA ASP A 348 9.42 -4.83 -28.45
C ASP A 348 10.08 -5.63 -29.57
N MET A 349 11.05 -6.48 -29.22
CA MET A 349 11.73 -7.37 -30.18
C MET A 349 10.78 -8.38 -30.82
N LEU A 350 9.82 -8.90 -30.05
CA LEU A 350 8.84 -9.91 -30.49
C LEU A 350 7.62 -9.29 -31.19
N SER A 351 7.38 -7.99 -31.00
CA SER A 351 6.20 -7.32 -31.55
C SER A 351 6.26 -7.23 -33.09
N GLY A 352 5.20 -7.69 -33.75
CA GLY A 352 5.01 -7.50 -35.20
C GLY A 352 5.93 -8.31 -36.11
N THR A 353 6.63 -9.34 -35.61
CA THR A 353 7.55 -10.16 -36.42
C THR A 353 7.35 -11.66 -36.33
N SER A 354 7.83 -12.38 -37.35
CA SER A 354 7.86 -13.83 -37.35
C SER A 354 8.86 -14.37 -36.33
N GLY A 355 8.71 -15.64 -35.93
CA GLY A 355 9.63 -16.29 -34.99
C GLY A 355 11.07 -16.34 -35.51
N GLU A 356 11.25 -16.57 -36.82
CA GLU A 356 12.58 -16.62 -37.45
C GLU A 356 13.29 -15.26 -37.42
N ASP A 357 12.58 -14.18 -37.75
CA ASP A 357 13.14 -12.82 -37.68
C ASP A 357 13.60 -12.48 -36.26
N SER A 358 12.82 -12.90 -35.26
CA SER A 358 13.10 -12.66 -33.84
C SER A 358 14.36 -13.43 -33.38
N THR A 359 14.55 -14.68 -33.84
CA THR A 359 15.76 -15.45 -33.56
C THR A 359 17.01 -14.85 -34.22
N GLY A 360 16.89 -14.38 -35.46
CA GLY A 360 17.98 -13.73 -36.19
C GLY A 360 18.44 -12.44 -35.51
N ARG A 361 17.48 -11.61 -35.07
CA ARG A 361 17.75 -10.39 -34.29
C ARG A 361 18.48 -10.69 -32.98
N LEU A 362 17.99 -11.67 -32.22
CA LEU A 362 18.62 -12.03 -30.95
C LEU A 362 20.06 -12.52 -31.13
N LYS A 363 20.32 -13.30 -32.19
CA LYS A 363 21.68 -13.72 -32.56
C LYS A 363 22.57 -12.53 -32.90
N GLN A 364 22.06 -11.58 -33.69
CA GLN A 364 22.80 -10.35 -34.02
C GLN A 364 23.11 -9.51 -32.78
N ILE A 365 22.14 -9.34 -31.88
CA ILE A 365 22.32 -8.66 -30.60
C ILE A 365 23.41 -9.35 -29.77
N ALA A 366 23.38 -10.68 -29.68
CA ALA A 366 24.41 -11.42 -28.95
C ALA A 366 25.81 -11.23 -29.54
N GLU A 367 25.95 -11.24 -30.87
CA GLU A 367 27.23 -10.95 -31.53
C GLU A 367 27.73 -9.53 -31.25
N GLU A 368 26.83 -8.54 -31.26
CA GLU A 368 27.16 -7.15 -30.91
C GLU A 368 27.65 -7.05 -29.46
N ILE A 369 26.98 -7.73 -28.52
CA ILE A 369 27.37 -7.76 -27.11
C ILE A 369 28.76 -8.37 -26.92
N LEU A 370 29.02 -9.51 -27.56
CA LEU A 370 30.33 -10.18 -27.50
C LEU A 370 31.45 -9.29 -28.08
N ARG A 371 31.17 -8.56 -29.17
CA ARG A 371 32.13 -7.62 -29.78
C ARG A 371 32.38 -6.38 -28.91
N ALA A 372 31.36 -5.89 -28.21
CA ALA A 372 31.46 -4.73 -27.33
C ALA A 372 32.29 -5.03 -26.06
N GLY A 373 32.09 -6.21 -25.45
CA GLY A 373 32.94 -6.74 -24.37
C GLY A 373 32.77 -6.10 -22.98
N ASN A 374 32.13 -4.93 -22.89
CA ASN A 374 31.88 -4.19 -21.64
C ASN A 374 30.39 -4.11 -21.25
N ILE A 375 29.51 -4.87 -21.90
CA ILE A 375 28.06 -4.83 -21.61
C ILE A 375 27.71 -5.70 -20.41
N LEU A 376 26.77 -5.22 -19.60
CA LEU A 376 26.00 -5.98 -18.62
C LEU A 376 24.55 -5.93 -19.09
N LEU A 377 23.98 -7.09 -19.39
CA LEU A 377 22.64 -7.20 -19.96
C LEU A 377 21.61 -7.41 -18.86
N TYR A 378 20.55 -6.60 -18.86
CA TYR A 378 19.37 -6.78 -18.02
C TYR A 378 18.18 -7.24 -18.85
N ILE A 379 17.50 -8.31 -18.42
CA ILE A 379 16.31 -8.88 -19.08
C ILE A 379 15.17 -8.96 -18.04
N PRO A 380 14.22 -8.00 -18.01
CA PRO A 380 13.19 -7.93 -16.96
C PRO A 380 12.17 -9.09 -16.99
N ASP A 381 11.87 -9.62 -18.18
CA ASP A 381 10.86 -10.66 -18.40
C ASP A 381 11.48 -11.92 -19.03
N ALA A 382 12.46 -12.52 -18.34
CA ALA A 382 13.24 -13.63 -18.89
C ALA A 382 12.41 -14.87 -19.24
N HIS A 383 11.24 -15.05 -18.62
CA HIS A 383 10.31 -16.13 -18.96
C HIS A 383 9.76 -16.04 -20.41
N LEU A 384 9.79 -14.85 -21.03
CA LEU A 384 9.40 -14.69 -22.43
C LEU A 384 10.37 -15.38 -23.40
N LEU A 385 11.63 -15.55 -23.02
CA LEU A 385 12.60 -16.32 -23.81
C LEU A 385 12.11 -17.75 -24.01
N GLU A 386 11.47 -18.33 -23.00
CA GLU A 386 10.93 -19.69 -23.04
C GLU A 386 9.50 -19.75 -23.59
N LYS A 387 8.65 -18.76 -23.26
CA LYS A 387 7.27 -18.68 -23.76
C LYS A 387 7.19 -18.54 -25.28
N SER A 388 8.26 -18.07 -25.92
CA SER A 388 8.38 -17.90 -27.37
C SER A 388 8.36 -19.21 -28.18
N ALA A 389 8.46 -20.37 -27.54
CA ALA A 389 8.36 -21.67 -28.20
C ALA A 389 6.93 -21.91 -28.72
N ALA A 390 6.66 -21.52 -29.97
CA ALA A 390 5.53 -22.06 -30.72
C ALA A 390 5.75 -23.56 -30.96
N GLN A 391 4.67 -24.34 -31.12
CA GLN A 391 4.77 -25.77 -31.40
C GLN A 391 5.66 -26.02 -32.64
N GLY A 392 6.90 -26.50 -32.42
CA GLY A 392 7.82 -26.92 -33.46
C GLY A 392 8.97 -25.95 -33.82
N THR A 393 9.07 -24.76 -33.21
CA THR A 393 10.21 -23.83 -33.45
C THR A 393 11.20 -23.85 -32.28
N LEU A 394 12.49 -23.59 -32.57
CA LEU A 394 13.54 -23.40 -31.55
C LEU A 394 13.13 -22.30 -30.56
N SER A 395 13.30 -22.55 -29.26
CA SER A 395 13.05 -21.53 -28.23
C SER A 395 14.13 -20.46 -28.33
N LEU A 396 13.79 -19.18 -28.10
CA LEU A 396 14.79 -18.11 -28.05
C LEU A 396 15.81 -18.35 -26.93
N ALA A 397 15.41 -19.05 -25.87
CA ALA A 397 16.32 -19.49 -24.82
C ALA A 397 17.42 -20.43 -25.36
N ASP A 398 17.10 -21.34 -26.29
CA ASP A 398 18.07 -22.28 -26.87
C ASP A 398 19.14 -21.54 -27.69
N VAL A 399 18.75 -20.44 -28.36
CA VAL A 399 19.68 -19.54 -29.08
C VAL A 399 20.58 -18.78 -28.11
N PHE A 400 20.05 -18.42 -26.94
CA PHE A 400 20.75 -17.63 -25.94
C PHE A 400 21.65 -18.48 -25.01
N MET A 401 21.38 -19.78 -24.89
CA MET A 401 22.09 -20.65 -23.95
C MET A 401 23.61 -20.75 -24.13
N PRO A 402 24.14 -20.90 -25.37
CA PRO A 402 25.60 -20.92 -25.57
C PRO A 402 26.28 -19.66 -25.04
N ILE A 403 25.57 -18.53 -25.11
CA ILE A 403 26.07 -17.22 -24.71
C ILE A 403 26.06 -17.09 -23.18
N LEU A 404 24.98 -17.53 -22.52
CA LEU A 404 24.90 -17.55 -21.05
C LEU A 404 25.99 -18.42 -20.41
N LYS A 405 26.25 -19.61 -20.99
CA LYS A 405 27.27 -20.54 -20.50
C LYS A 405 28.70 -20.11 -20.79
N SER A 406 28.90 -19.26 -21.80
CA SER A 406 30.24 -18.77 -22.13
C SER A 406 30.86 -17.91 -21.02
N GLY A 407 30.04 -17.33 -20.13
CA GLY A 407 30.49 -16.41 -19.08
C GLY A 407 31.12 -15.12 -19.61
N THR A 408 30.95 -14.81 -20.91
CA THR A 408 31.64 -13.70 -21.58
C THR A 408 31.15 -12.33 -21.09
N PHE A 409 29.86 -12.23 -20.74
CA PHE A 409 29.27 -11.02 -20.16
C PHE A 409 28.29 -11.37 -19.04
N PRO A 410 28.19 -10.51 -18.00
CA PRO A 410 27.21 -10.69 -16.93
C PRO A 410 25.79 -10.44 -17.42
N VAL A 411 24.87 -11.32 -17.03
CA VAL A 411 23.43 -11.17 -17.29
C VAL A 411 22.66 -11.09 -15.99
N VAL A 412 21.83 -10.06 -15.85
CA VAL A 412 20.79 -10.02 -14.81
C VAL A 412 19.46 -10.27 -15.51
N ALA A 413 18.80 -11.35 -15.14
CA ALA A 413 17.46 -11.68 -15.58
C ALA A 413 16.48 -11.42 -14.44
N ALA A 414 15.23 -11.11 -14.76
CA ALA A 414 14.15 -11.09 -13.80
C ALA A 414 12.95 -11.90 -14.30
N THR A 415 12.16 -12.40 -13.35
CA THR A 415 10.92 -13.11 -13.63
C THR A 415 10.01 -13.04 -12.41
N TYR A 416 8.79 -13.55 -12.56
CA TYR A 416 7.80 -13.65 -11.50
C TYR A 416 7.76 -15.08 -10.93
N PRO A 417 7.30 -15.30 -9.69
CA PRO A 417 7.36 -16.62 -9.05
C PRO A 417 6.58 -17.71 -9.80
N LYS A 418 5.40 -17.38 -10.35
CA LYS A 418 4.57 -18.34 -11.09
C LYS A 418 5.25 -18.77 -12.40
N GLU A 419 5.73 -17.80 -13.16
CA GLU A 419 6.42 -17.97 -14.43
C GLU A 419 7.77 -18.68 -14.23
N PHE A 420 8.46 -18.42 -13.13
CA PHE A 420 9.67 -19.14 -12.73
C PHE A 420 9.40 -20.65 -12.63
N ARG A 421 8.38 -21.05 -11.85
CA ARG A 421 8.06 -22.48 -11.70
C ARG A 421 7.61 -23.12 -13.00
N GLN A 422 6.78 -22.41 -13.77
CA GLN A 422 6.19 -22.95 -15.00
C GLN A 422 7.20 -23.10 -16.14
N PHE A 423 8.04 -22.08 -16.38
CA PHE A 423 8.85 -21.98 -17.59
C PHE A 423 10.36 -22.14 -17.36
N ILE A 424 10.86 -21.79 -16.17
CA ILE A 424 12.30 -21.78 -15.88
C ILE A 424 12.72 -23.03 -15.10
N GLU A 425 12.07 -23.32 -13.98
CA GLU A 425 12.37 -24.48 -13.13
C GLU A 425 12.10 -25.81 -13.85
N SER A 426 11.15 -25.81 -14.79
CA SER A 426 10.86 -26.97 -15.64
C SER A 426 11.98 -27.31 -16.64
N ARG A 427 12.97 -26.42 -16.83
CA ARG A 427 14.12 -26.58 -17.72
C ARG A 427 15.45 -26.39 -16.97
N PRO A 428 16.01 -27.48 -16.39
CA PRO A 428 17.24 -27.40 -15.59
C PRO A 428 18.41 -26.72 -16.31
N ALA A 429 18.59 -26.98 -17.61
CA ALA A 429 19.70 -26.41 -18.38
C ALA A 429 19.72 -24.86 -18.42
N PHE A 430 18.54 -24.23 -18.38
CA PHE A 430 18.41 -22.77 -18.32
C PHE A 430 18.53 -22.28 -16.87
N ALA A 431 17.82 -22.92 -15.94
CA ALA A 431 17.84 -22.54 -14.51
C ALA A 431 19.24 -22.64 -13.89
N ASP A 432 19.99 -23.70 -14.20
CA ASP A 432 21.35 -23.94 -13.68
C ASP A 432 22.36 -22.89 -14.15
N SER A 433 22.04 -22.12 -15.20
CA SER A 433 22.91 -21.08 -15.72
C SER A 433 22.80 -19.75 -14.96
N PHE A 434 21.92 -19.68 -13.94
CA PHE A 434 21.68 -18.50 -13.11
C PHE A 434 21.75 -18.81 -11.61
N GLU A 435 22.32 -17.90 -10.84
CA GLU A 435 22.09 -17.88 -9.39
C GLU A 435 20.76 -17.19 -9.08
N VAL A 436 19.83 -17.91 -8.45
CA VAL A 436 18.48 -17.42 -8.17
C VAL A 436 18.46 -16.58 -6.88
N LEU A 437 18.16 -15.29 -7.01
CA LEU A 437 17.92 -14.39 -5.89
C LEU A 437 16.43 -14.09 -5.77
N ARG A 438 15.84 -14.48 -4.64
CA ARG A 438 14.42 -14.20 -4.36
C ARG A 438 14.28 -12.84 -3.71
N ILE A 439 13.55 -11.94 -4.35
CA ILE A 439 13.30 -10.58 -3.88
C ILE A 439 11.96 -10.56 -3.15
N GLN A 440 12.00 -10.14 -1.89
CA GLN A 440 10.83 -10.03 -1.04
C GLN A 440 10.17 -8.65 -1.20
N GLU A 441 9.00 -8.47 -0.60
CA GLU A 441 8.37 -7.15 -0.51
C GLU A 441 9.15 -6.25 0.46
N LEU A 442 9.07 -4.92 0.26
CA LEU A 442 9.70 -3.99 1.19
C LEU A 442 9.06 -4.05 2.57
N SER A 443 9.89 -3.88 3.60
CA SER A 443 9.41 -3.65 4.97
C SER A 443 8.53 -2.38 5.03
N GLN A 444 7.59 -2.32 5.96
CA GLN A 444 6.72 -1.13 6.09
C GLN A 444 7.55 0.14 6.34
N SER A 445 8.63 0.07 7.12
CA SER A 445 9.53 1.20 7.35
C SER A 445 10.24 1.68 6.08
N ASP A 446 10.71 0.75 5.25
CA ASP A 446 11.39 1.08 4.00
C ASP A 446 10.41 1.58 2.94
N ALA A 447 9.21 1.01 2.88
CA ALA A 447 8.12 1.52 2.06
C ALA A 447 7.74 2.95 2.47
N ILE A 448 7.63 3.28 3.77
CA ILE A 448 7.35 4.65 4.23
C ILE A 448 8.45 5.62 3.77
N ARG A 449 9.73 5.22 3.88
CA ARG A 449 10.86 6.03 3.40
C ARG A 449 10.76 6.26 1.89
N LEU A 450 10.49 5.21 1.10
CA LEU A 450 10.36 5.29 -0.35
C LEU A 450 9.18 6.15 -0.78
N LEU A 451 8.01 5.96 -0.15
CA LEU A 451 6.84 6.77 -0.42
C LEU A 451 7.02 8.22 0.01
N SER A 452 7.86 8.52 1.01
CA SER A 452 8.16 9.89 1.38
C SER A 452 8.86 10.65 0.23
N TYR A 453 9.79 10.01 -0.47
CA TYR A 453 10.36 10.59 -1.70
C TYR A 453 9.36 10.63 -2.85
N SER A 454 8.55 9.58 -3.01
CA SER A 454 7.53 9.52 -4.08
C SER A 454 6.46 10.61 -3.89
N ALA A 455 6.10 10.90 -2.65
CA ALA A 455 5.15 11.95 -2.29
C ALA A 455 5.63 13.34 -2.76
N LEU A 456 6.93 13.66 -2.65
CA LEU A 456 7.48 14.92 -3.16
C LEU A 456 7.26 15.11 -4.68
N ILE A 457 7.33 14.01 -5.43
CA ILE A 457 7.06 14.01 -6.88
C ILE A 457 5.59 14.32 -7.14
N LEU A 458 4.69 13.65 -6.40
CA LEU A 458 3.25 13.85 -6.51
C LEU A 458 2.83 15.27 -6.09
N GLU A 459 3.41 15.80 -5.01
CA GLU A 459 3.20 17.18 -4.55
C GLU A 459 3.54 18.19 -5.65
N LYS A 460 4.68 18.01 -6.33
CA LYS A 460 5.09 18.90 -7.42
C LYS A 460 4.20 18.75 -8.65
N LYS A 461 3.82 17.52 -8.99
CA LYS A 461 2.96 17.20 -10.16
C LYS A 461 1.54 17.77 -9.99
N TYR A 462 0.93 17.55 -8.84
CA TYR A 462 -0.46 17.94 -8.58
C TYR A 462 -0.62 19.26 -7.80
N ARG A 463 0.49 19.89 -7.40
CA ARG A 463 0.52 21.14 -6.62
C ARG A 463 -0.22 21.05 -5.27
N ILE A 464 -0.10 19.90 -4.62
CA ILE A 464 -0.68 19.58 -3.32
C ILE A 464 0.43 19.36 -2.28
N THR A 465 0.09 19.32 -1.00
CA THR A 465 0.97 18.90 0.09
C THR A 465 0.46 17.60 0.68
N ILE A 466 1.34 16.64 0.93
CA ILE A 466 1.00 15.33 1.49
C ILE A 466 1.56 15.26 2.92
N SER A 467 0.69 14.96 3.90
CA SER A 467 1.10 14.78 5.29
C SER A 467 1.91 13.49 5.46
N THR A 468 2.80 13.45 6.45
CA THR A 468 3.54 12.22 6.79
C THR A 468 2.59 11.14 7.30
N ALA A 469 1.59 11.54 8.07
CA ALA A 469 0.52 10.64 8.53
C ALA A 469 -0.23 10.01 7.36
N ALA A 470 -0.48 10.73 6.26
CA ALA A 470 -1.07 10.17 5.04
C ALA A 470 -0.17 9.10 4.40
N VAL A 471 1.15 9.32 4.34
CA VAL A 471 2.09 8.33 3.81
C VAL A 471 2.13 7.06 4.68
N THR A 472 2.31 7.23 5.99
CA THR A 472 2.30 6.11 6.95
C THR A 472 0.97 5.35 6.90
N ARG A 473 -0.14 6.09 6.80
CA ARG A 473 -1.48 5.49 6.67
C ARG A 473 -1.64 4.73 5.36
N ALA A 474 -1.15 5.25 4.24
CA ALA A 474 -1.20 4.58 2.95
C ALA A 474 -0.46 3.24 2.98
N VAL A 475 0.77 3.21 3.53
CA VAL A 475 1.54 1.97 3.68
C VAL A 475 0.82 0.98 4.60
N GLY A 476 0.38 1.43 5.78
CA GLY A 476 -0.30 0.55 6.74
C GLY A 476 -1.61 -0.04 6.21
N LEU A 477 -2.39 0.76 5.45
CA LEU A 477 -3.62 0.29 4.82
C LEU A 477 -3.34 -0.64 3.64
N ALA A 478 -2.39 -0.31 2.78
CA ALA A 478 -2.02 -1.15 1.65
C ALA A 478 -1.51 -2.52 2.12
N ALA A 479 -0.60 -2.55 3.09
CA ALA A 479 -0.06 -3.79 3.66
C ALA A 479 -1.15 -4.68 4.28
N LYS A 480 -2.16 -4.07 4.90
CA LYS A 480 -3.21 -4.79 5.61
C LYS A 480 -4.31 -5.27 4.67
N TYR A 481 -4.75 -4.43 3.74
CA TYR A 481 -6.00 -4.61 2.99
C TYR A 481 -5.79 -4.84 1.48
N ILE A 482 -4.65 -4.44 0.91
CA ILE A 482 -4.35 -4.55 -0.53
C ILE A 482 -3.25 -5.59 -0.72
N ARG A 483 -3.58 -6.88 -0.48
CA ARG A 483 -2.63 -8.01 -0.63
C ARG A 483 -2.48 -8.52 -2.05
N THR A 484 -3.32 -8.05 -2.97
CA THR A 484 -3.23 -8.40 -4.38
C THR A 484 -1.98 -7.82 -5.05
N LYS A 485 -1.38 -6.78 -4.46
CA LYS A 485 -0.16 -6.15 -4.93
C LYS A 485 0.82 -5.98 -3.78
N PRO A 486 2.11 -6.28 -3.99
CA PRO A 486 3.11 -6.18 -2.93
C PRO A 486 3.45 -4.73 -2.58
N LEU A 487 4.04 -4.53 -1.39
CA LEU A 487 4.73 -3.28 -1.08
C LEU A 487 6.04 -3.16 -1.87
N PRO A 488 6.40 -1.96 -2.38
CA PRO A 488 5.75 -0.65 -2.17
C PRO A 488 4.64 -0.29 -3.17
N SER A 489 4.45 -1.06 -4.24
CA SER A 489 3.57 -0.71 -5.36
C SER A 489 2.12 -0.42 -4.92
N SER A 490 1.55 -1.26 -4.05
CA SER A 490 0.18 -1.07 -3.56
C SER A 490 -0.01 0.26 -2.83
N ALA A 491 0.98 0.67 -2.02
CA ALA A 491 0.94 1.92 -1.29
C ALA A 491 1.16 3.14 -2.21
N GLN A 492 2.03 3.01 -3.22
CA GLN A 492 2.26 4.07 -4.21
C GLN A 492 1.00 4.36 -5.03
N GLU A 493 0.33 3.32 -5.52
CA GLU A 493 -0.92 3.46 -6.27
C GLU A 493 -1.99 4.12 -5.41
N LEU A 494 -2.16 3.67 -4.16
CA LEU A 494 -3.13 4.25 -3.24
C LEU A 494 -2.85 5.74 -2.98
N LEU A 495 -1.59 6.10 -2.75
CA LEU A 495 -1.21 7.50 -2.51
C LEU A 495 -1.41 8.35 -3.78
N GLN A 496 -1.12 7.80 -4.96
CA GLN A 496 -1.35 8.45 -6.24
C GLN A 496 -2.85 8.66 -6.50
N GLU A 497 -3.70 7.66 -6.24
CA GLU A 497 -5.16 7.78 -6.36
C GLU A 497 -5.68 8.87 -5.40
N THR A 498 -5.19 8.87 -4.16
CA THR A 498 -5.55 9.90 -3.18
C THR A 498 -5.12 11.30 -3.64
N ALA A 499 -3.95 11.44 -4.25
CA ALA A 499 -3.48 12.70 -4.81
C ALA A 499 -4.34 13.19 -5.98
N VAL A 500 -4.78 12.27 -6.85
CA VAL A 500 -5.68 12.60 -7.97
C VAL A 500 -7.05 13.02 -7.45
N ASP A 501 -7.63 12.28 -6.50
CA ASP A 501 -8.94 12.59 -5.90
C ASP A 501 -8.92 13.96 -5.18
N ALA A 502 -7.89 14.23 -4.38
CA ALA A 502 -7.71 15.52 -3.71
C ALA A 502 -7.54 16.68 -4.71
N ALA A 503 -6.76 16.47 -5.78
CA ALA A 503 -6.57 17.47 -6.82
C ALA A 503 -7.87 17.79 -7.56
N GLN A 504 -8.71 16.78 -7.85
CA GLN A 504 -10.03 16.97 -8.47
C GLN A 504 -10.99 17.74 -7.56
N ARG A 505 -10.90 17.56 -6.24
CA ARG A 505 -11.70 18.31 -5.24
C ARG A 505 -11.16 19.71 -4.93
N GLY A 506 -10.02 20.09 -5.51
CA GLY A 506 -9.37 21.38 -5.25
C GLY A 506 -8.72 21.48 -3.86
N GLU A 507 -8.48 20.34 -3.20
CA GLU A 507 -7.83 20.30 -1.90
C GLU A 507 -6.32 20.49 -2.03
N LYS A 508 -5.73 21.25 -1.10
CA LYS A 508 -4.29 21.57 -1.12
C LYS A 508 -3.46 20.71 -0.16
N LEU A 509 -4.11 20.01 0.78
CA LEU A 509 -3.46 19.21 1.81
C LEU A 509 -4.13 17.84 1.91
N ILE A 510 -3.37 16.78 1.65
CA ILE A 510 -3.80 15.41 1.91
C ILE A 510 -3.48 15.06 3.36
N ARG A 511 -4.50 14.61 4.09
CA ARG A 511 -4.37 14.05 5.43
C ARG A 511 -4.63 12.54 5.45
N SER A 512 -4.38 11.91 6.59
CA SER A 512 -4.63 10.48 6.79
C SER A 512 -6.09 10.06 6.56
N GLU A 513 -7.06 10.97 6.76
CA GLU A 513 -8.47 10.69 6.51
C GLU A 513 -8.79 10.48 5.03
N HIS A 514 -8.13 11.23 4.13
CA HIS A 514 -8.37 11.16 2.69
C HIS A 514 -7.90 9.81 2.14
N VAL A 515 -6.73 9.36 2.57
CA VAL A 515 -6.21 8.03 2.22
C VAL A 515 -7.19 6.94 2.68
N THR A 516 -7.69 7.06 3.91
CA THR A 516 -8.68 6.11 4.44
C THR A 516 -9.96 6.11 3.60
N ALA A 517 -10.48 7.29 3.23
CA ALA A 517 -11.70 7.40 2.43
C ALA A 517 -11.54 6.79 1.02
N VAL A 518 -10.37 6.95 0.39
CA VAL A 518 -10.08 6.34 -0.91
C VAL A 518 -10.02 4.82 -0.78
N VAL A 519 -9.33 4.27 0.23
CA VAL A 519 -9.32 2.82 0.48
C VAL A 519 -10.73 2.30 0.71
N GLU A 520 -11.54 2.96 1.53
CA GLU A 520 -12.91 2.53 1.84
C GLU A 520 -13.79 2.49 0.58
N ARG A 521 -13.62 3.47 -0.32
CA ARG A 521 -14.30 3.51 -1.61
C ARG A 521 -13.82 2.39 -2.54
N THR A 522 -12.51 2.20 -2.66
CA THR A 522 -11.91 1.20 -3.57
C THR A 522 -12.20 -0.23 -3.11
N LEU A 523 -12.26 -0.46 -1.80
CA LEU A 523 -12.55 -1.78 -1.23
C LEU A 523 -14.03 -2.00 -0.92
N HIS A 524 -14.88 -0.97 -1.09
CA HIS A 524 -16.28 -0.99 -0.68
C HIS A 524 -16.49 -1.43 0.78
N MET A 525 -15.56 -1.10 1.67
CA MET A 525 -15.64 -1.48 3.08
C MET A 525 -15.13 -0.36 4.00
N PRO A 526 -15.88 -0.01 5.07
CA PRO A 526 -15.35 0.82 6.14
C PRO A 526 -14.12 0.16 6.78
N VAL A 527 -13.05 0.94 6.91
CA VAL A 527 -11.79 0.55 7.56
C VAL A 527 -11.72 1.11 8.97
N ARG A 528 -12.53 2.14 9.26
CA ARG A 528 -12.71 2.72 10.59
C ARG A 528 -13.60 1.85 11.47
N VAL A 529 -13.47 2.03 12.78
CA VAL A 529 -14.46 1.49 13.73
C VAL A 529 -15.78 2.20 13.46
N ALA A 530 -16.88 1.44 13.40
CA ALA A 530 -18.20 1.97 13.11
C ALA A 530 -18.56 3.08 14.10
N SER A 531 -18.82 4.28 13.59
CA SER A 531 -19.15 5.46 14.41
C SER A 531 -20.18 6.34 13.70
N GLY A 532 -20.91 7.14 14.48
CA GLY A 532 -21.91 8.08 13.93
C GLY A 532 -23.08 7.37 13.24
N MET A 533 -23.22 7.59 11.92
CA MET A 533 -24.33 7.07 11.10
C MET A 533 -24.27 5.55 10.90
N GLU A 534 -23.09 5.01 10.59
CA GLU A 534 -22.90 3.57 10.34
C GLU A 534 -23.30 2.73 11.57
N ALA A 535 -22.92 3.19 12.77
CA ALA A 535 -23.31 2.53 14.01
C ALA A 535 -24.84 2.48 14.18
N LYS A 536 -25.55 3.54 13.79
CA LYS A 536 -27.02 3.57 13.84
C LYS A 536 -27.65 2.62 12.82
N GLU A 537 -27.06 2.48 11.63
CA GLU A 537 -27.51 1.53 10.62
C GLU A 537 -27.30 0.08 11.08
N LEU A 538 -26.13 -0.23 11.66
CA LEU A 538 -25.82 -1.56 12.19
C LEU A 538 -26.73 -1.97 13.37
N LEU A 539 -27.21 -1.00 14.16
CA LEU A 539 -28.18 -1.24 15.24
C LEU A 539 -29.60 -1.51 14.71
N LYS A 540 -29.90 -1.16 13.46
CA LYS A 540 -31.18 -1.41 12.77
C LYS A 540 -31.03 -2.41 11.63
N LEU A 541 -30.00 -3.24 11.68
CA LEU A 541 -29.64 -4.12 10.58
C LEU A 541 -30.71 -5.20 10.39
N GLU A 542 -31.30 -5.70 11.46
CA GLU A 542 -32.42 -6.64 11.45
C GLU A 542 -33.62 -6.05 10.70
N ASP A 543 -34.06 -4.85 11.07
CA ASP A 543 -35.17 -4.14 10.40
C ASP A 543 -34.90 -3.92 8.91
N THR A 544 -33.64 -3.61 8.57
CA THR A 544 -33.20 -3.39 7.20
C THR A 544 -33.25 -4.69 6.39
N ILE A 545 -32.81 -5.81 6.96
CA ILE A 545 -32.92 -7.14 6.33
C ILE A 545 -34.39 -7.49 6.11
N HIS A 546 -35.24 -7.28 7.13
CA HIS A 546 -36.67 -7.60 7.07
C HIS A 546 -37.48 -6.75 6.09
N THR A 547 -36.92 -5.64 5.59
CA THR A 547 -37.55 -4.86 4.50
C THR A 547 -37.68 -5.67 3.20
N SER A 548 -36.79 -6.64 2.98
CA SER A 548 -36.79 -7.49 1.78
C SER A 548 -36.74 -8.99 2.08
N TYR A 549 -36.86 -9.37 3.35
CA TYR A 549 -36.74 -10.75 3.81
C TYR A 549 -37.80 -11.06 4.85
N ILE A 550 -38.55 -12.12 4.62
CA ILE A 550 -39.66 -12.50 5.49
C ILE A 550 -39.20 -13.61 6.43
N ASP A 551 -39.53 -13.45 7.72
CA ASP A 551 -39.35 -14.45 8.76
C ASP A 551 -37.87 -14.85 9.00
N GLN A 552 -37.63 -16.01 9.62
CA GLN A 552 -36.31 -16.54 10.00
C GLN A 552 -35.53 -15.60 10.94
N ASP A 553 -36.24 -15.02 11.91
CA ASP A 553 -35.70 -14.01 12.84
C ASP A 553 -34.42 -14.48 13.54
N GLU A 554 -34.33 -15.75 13.93
CA GLU A 554 -33.13 -16.32 14.55
C GLU A 554 -31.89 -16.21 13.65
N ALA A 555 -32.05 -16.49 12.36
CA ALA A 555 -30.98 -16.36 11.38
C ALA A 555 -30.56 -14.91 11.19
N VAL A 556 -31.53 -14.00 11.08
CA VAL A 556 -31.29 -12.56 10.90
C VAL A 556 -30.56 -11.98 12.13
N VAL A 557 -31.02 -12.30 13.34
CA VAL A 557 -30.41 -11.86 14.60
C VAL A 557 -28.98 -12.40 14.74
N ALA A 558 -28.75 -13.68 14.43
CA ALA A 558 -27.41 -14.27 14.52
C ALA A 558 -26.42 -13.59 13.57
N VAL A 559 -26.82 -13.37 12.31
CA VAL A 559 -25.99 -12.67 11.31
C VAL A 559 -25.74 -11.21 11.70
N ALA A 560 -26.78 -10.48 12.11
CA ALA A 560 -26.64 -9.08 12.51
C ALA A 560 -25.74 -8.93 13.75
N ARG A 561 -25.88 -9.82 14.73
CA ARG A 561 -25.01 -9.89 15.92
C ARG A 561 -23.56 -10.13 15.55
N ALA A 562 -23.28 -11.08 14.66
CA ALA A 562 -21.91 -11.38 14.22
C ALA A 562 -21.27 -10.18 13.53
N LEU A 563 -22.00 -9.51 12.63
CA LEU A 563 -21.53 -8.31 11.94
C LEU A 563 -21.25 -7.15 12.91
N ARG A 564 -22.14 -6.89 13.87
CA ARG A 564 -21.91 -5.88 14.92
C ARG A 564 -20.69 -6.19 15.78
N THR A 565 -20.48 -7.46 16.11
CA THR A 565 -19.31 -7.90 16.89
C THR A 565 -18.02 -7.65 16.13
N TYR A 566 -17.99 -7.97 14.83
CA TYR A 566 -16.84 -7.67 13.98
C TYR A 566 -16.59 -6.16 13.83
N ARG A 567 -17.64 -5.38 13.52
CA ARG A 567 -17.55 -3.93 13.28
C ARG A 567 -17.19 -3.09 14.52
N SER A 568 -17.50 -3.60 15.72
CA SER A 568 -17.05 -2.99 16.98
C SER A 568 -15.58 -3.31 17.32
N GLY A 569 -14.91 -4.14 16.52
CA GLY A 569 -13.54 -4.58 16.77
C GLY A 569 -13.41 -5.65 17.84
N LEU A 570 -14.53 -6.23 18.31
CA LEU A 570 -14.60 -7.29 19.31
C LEU A 570 -14.67 -8.70 18.68
N GLY A 571 -14.63 -8.79 17.36
CA GLY A 571 -14.57 -10.06 16.64
C GLY A 571 -13.29 -10.85 16.91
N ARG A 572 -13.32 -12.13 16.55
CA ARG A 572 -12.16 -13.02 16.60
C ARG A 572 -11.01 -12.43 15.76
N LYS A 573 -9.78 -12.48 16.28
CA LYS A 573 -8.57 -12.10 15.54
C LYS A 573 -8.06 -13.30 14.75
N GLY A 574 -7.96 -13.16 13.43
CA GLY A 574 -7.66 -14.28 12.52
C GLY A 574 -8.91 -15.10 12.21
N GLY A 575 -9.03 -15.60 10.98
CA GLY A 575 -10.27 -16.18 10.47
C GLY A 575 -11.14 -15.20 9.66
N PRO A 576 -12.18 -15.70 8.98
CA PRO A 576 -13.16 -14.88 8.25
C PRO A 576 -13.94 -13.96 9.20
N ILE A 577 -14.62 -12.95 8.64
CA ILE A 577 -15.49 -12.01 9.39
C ILE A 577 -16.45 -12.76 10.29
N SER A 578 -17.12 -13.76 9.68
CA SER A 578 -17.91 -14.77 10.36
C SER A 578 -18.14 -15.94 9.42
N SER A 579 -18.45 -17.09 10.00
CA SER A 579 -18.74 -18.32 9.29
C SER A 579 -20.03 -18.94 9.81
N PHE A 580 -20.95 -19.27 8.91
CA PHE A 580 -22.25 -19.82 9.27
C PHE A 580 -22.50 -21.15 8.57
N LEU A 581 -23.11 -22.09 9.29
CA LEU A 581 -23.70 -23.29 8.72
C LEU A 581 -25.22 -23.17 8.76
N PHE A 582 -25.85 -22.92 7.61
CA PHE A 582 -27.29 -22.79 7.46
C PHE A 582 -27.92 -24.15 7.18
N ILE A 583 -28.76 -24.63 8.10
CA ILE A 583 -29.42 -25.93 8.03
C ILE A 583 -30.91 -25.72 7.84
N GLY A 584 -31.51 -26.42 6.89
CA GLY A 584 -32.97 -26.39 6.72
C GLY A 584 -33.41 -26.95 5.37
N PRO A 585 -34.73 -27.04 5.12
CA PRO A 585 -35.26 -27.54 3.86
C PRO A 585 -34.96 -26.58 2.69
N THR A 586 -35.18 -27.05 1.46
CA THR A 586 -34.95 -26.21 0.28
C THR A 586 -36.02 -25.12 0.15
N GLY A 587 -35.64 -23.95 -0.37
CA GLY A 587 -36.58 -22.88 -0.68
C GLY A 587 -37.10 -22.06 0.51
N VAL A 588 -36.46 -22.14 1.68
CA VAL A 588 -36.80 -21.34 2.89
C VAL A 588 -36.04 -20.02 3.04
N GLY A 589 -35.08 -19.72 2.17
CA GLY A 589 -34.38 -18.42 2.17
C GLY A 589 -32.88 -18.43 2.48
N LYS A 590 -32.24 -19.59 2.69
CA LYS A 590 -30.79 -19.72 2.97
C LYS A 590 -29.90 -18.93 1.99
N THR A 591 -30.09 -19.14 0.68
CA THR A 591 -29.35 -18.42 -0.37
C THR A 591 -29.77 -16.95 -0.47
N GLU A 592 -31.02 -16.62 -0.14
CA GLU A 592 -31.55 -15.27 -0.26
C GLU A 592 -30.97 -14.35 0.82
N LEU A 593 -30.90 -14.82 2.07
CA LEU A 593 -30.21 -14.11 3.15
C LEU A 593 -28.75 -13.82 2.80
N SER A 594 -28.07 -14.76 2.12
CA SER A 594 -26.69 -14.59 1.66
C SER A 594 -26.54 -13.46 0.63
N LYS A 595 -27.50 -13.33 -0.31
CA LYS A 595 -27.51 -12.23 -1.28
C LYS A 595 -27.78 -10.88 -0.62
N ILE A 596 -28.75 -10.84 0.30
CA ILE A 596 -29.08 -9.64 1.06
C ILE A 596 -27.86 -9.18 1.86
N LEU A 597 -27.16 -10.11 2.49
CA LEU A 597 -25.92 -9.83 3.21
C LEU A 597 -24.84 -9.25 2.29
N ALA A 598 -24.64 -9.84 1.12
CA ALA A 598 -23.70 -9.32 0.12
C ALA A 598 -24.04 -7.87 -0.27
N LYS A 599 -25.32 -7.61 -0.54
CA LYS A 599 -25.81 -6.29 -0.93
C LYS A 599 -25.71 -5.26 0.20
N LEU A 600 -26.12 -5.59 1.42
CA LEU A 600 -26.13 -4.66 2.54
C LEU A 600 -24.72 -4.39 3.08
N TYR A 601 -23.86 -5.40 3.15
CA TYR A 601 -22.54 -5.27 3.78
C TYR A 601 -21.42 -4.91 2.79
N PHE A 602 -21.45 -5.48 1.58
CA PHE A 602 -20.44 -5.22 0.54
C PHE A 602 -20.95 -4.32 -0.60
N GLY A 603 -22.22 -3.90 -0.56
CA GLY A 603 -22.81 -2.89 -1.45
C GLY A 603 -23.50 -3.44 -2.69
N ALA A 604 -23.21 -4.68 -3.11
CA ALA A 604 -23.83 -5.29 -4.29
C ALA A 604 -23.96 -6.81 -4.18
N GLU A 605 -24.95 -7.39 -4.86
CA GLU A 605 -25.14 -8.85 -4.94
C GLU A 605 -23.99 -9.56 -5.70
N SER A 606 -23.24 -8.83 -6.55
CA SER A 606 -22.08 -9.36 -7.28
C SER A 606 -20.91 -9.75 -6.39
N PHE A 607 -20.92 -9.37 -5.10
CA PHE A 607 -19.94 -9.82 -4.10
C PHE A 607 -20.31 -11.17 -3.47
N LEU A 608 -21.39 -11.82 -3.91
CA LEU A 608 -21.70 -13.20 -3.57
C LEU A 608 -20.97 -14.15 -4.52
N ILE A 609 -19.92 -14.80 -4.03
CA ILE A 609 -19.22 -15.87 -4.74
C ILE A 609 -19.91 -17.19 -4.36
N ARG A 610 -20.63 -17.79 -5.30
CA ARG A 610 -21.40 -19.01 -5.06
C ARG A 610 -20.73 -20.22 -5.69
N PHE A 611 -20.62 -21.29 -4.92
CA PHE A 611 -20.17 -22.59 -5.37
C PHE A 611 -21.22 -23.65 -5.03
N ASP A 612 -21.61 -24.44 -6.02
CA ASP A 612 -22.46 -25.61 -5.84
C ASP A 612 -21.58 -26.82 -5.51
N MET A 613 -21.64 -27.30 -4.27
CA MET A 613 -20.76 -28.38 -3.80
C MET A 613 -21.12 -29.74 -4.41
N SER A 614 -22.29 -29.88 -5.02
CA SER A 614 -22.64 -31.07 -5.78
C SER A 614 -21.75 -31.24 -7.02
N GLU A 615 -21.15 -30.17 -7.56
CA GLU A 615 -20.17 -30.25 -8.65
C GLU A 615 -18.77 -30.73 -8.20
N TYR A 616 -18.55 -30.83 -6.88
CA TYR A 616 -17.26 -31.11 -6.26
C TYR A 616 -17.24 -32.41 -5.44
N GLN A 617 -18.05 -33.39 -5.84
CA GLN A 617 -18.11 -34.71 -5.21
C GLN A 617 -16.87 -35.58 -5.48
N GLU A 618 -16.23 -35.40 -6.64
CA GLU A 618 -15.13 -36.25 -7.09
C GLU A 618 -13.76 -35.75 -6.63
N LYS A 619 -12.81 -36.66 -6.44
CA LYS A 619 -11.43 -36.30 -6.02
C LYS A 619 -10.71 -35.37 -6.99
N GLN A 620 -10.96 -35.50 -8.30
CA GLN A 620 -10.37 -34.61 -9.31
C GLN A 620 -10.87 -33.17 -9.18
N ALA A 621 -12.05 -32.96 -8.60
CA ALA A 621 -12.61 -31.63 -8.41
C ALA A 621 -11.82 -30.79 -7.39
N VAL A 622 -11.08 -31.43 -6.48
CA VAL A 622 -10.19 -30.74 -5.52
C VAL A 622 -9.16 -29.88 -6.28
N ALA A 623 -8.52 -30.43 -7.31
CA ALA A 623 -7.55 -29.70 -8.13
C ALA A 623 -8.19 -28.57 -8.93
N ARG A 624 -9.47 -28.67 -9.32
CA ARG A 624 -10.20 -27.55 -9.94
C ARG A 624 -10.54 -26.47 -8.92
N PHE A 625 -10.78 -26.85 -7.67
CA PHE A 625 -11.22 -25.94 -6.62
C PHE A 625 -10.06 -25.09 -6.07
N ILE A 626 -8.90 -25.69 -5.80
CA ILE A 626 -7.71 -24.99 -5.29
C ILE A 626 -6.61 -24.76 -6.31
N GLY A 627 -6.65 -25.42 -7.47
CA GLY A 627 -5.63 -25.35 -8.52
C GLY A 627 -4.80 -26.62 -8.63
N SER A 628 -4.10 -26.82 -9.74
CA SER A 628 -3.21 -27.96 -9.97
C SER A 628 -1.75 -27.64 -9.60
N SER A 629 -1.02 -28.64 -9.08
CA SER A 629 0.37 -28.48 -8.63
C SER A 629 1.36 -28.10 -9.75
N ASP A 630 1.01 -28.37 -11.00
CA ASP A 630 1.76 -27.96 -12.19
C ASP A 630 1.48 -26.50 -12.62
N GLY A 631 0.58 -25.79 -11.92
CA GLY A 631 0.22 -24.39 -12.18
C GLY A 631 -0.60 -24.16 -13.45
N LYS A 632 -1.03 -25.20 -14.17
CA LYS A 632 -1.80 -25.08 -15.42
C LYS A 632 -3.26 -24.75 -15.18
N THR A 633 -3.87 -25.35 -14.16
CA THR A 633 -5.27 -25.14 -13.80
C THR A 633 -5.31 -24.20 -12.60
N ALA A 634 -5.87 -23.01 -12.79
CA ALA A 634 -6.11 -22.09 -11.69
C ALA A 634 -7.27 -22.58 -10.82
N GLY A 635 -7.17 -22.42 -9.50
CA GLY A 635 -8.23 -22.82 -8.58
C GLY A 635 -9.41 -21.86 -8.63
N GLN A 636 -10.62 -22.39 -8.77
CA GLN A 636 -11.82 -21.55 -8.85
C GLN A 636 -12.08 -20.79 -7.54
N LEU A 637 -11.90 -21.42 -6.37
CA LEU A 637 -12.07 -20.75 -5.09
C LEU A 637 -10.93 -19.76 -4.82
N THR A 638 -9.70 -20.21 -5.02
CA THR A 638 -8.50 -19.44 -4.71
C THR A 638 -8.39 -18.19 -5.58
N GLU A 639 -8.70 -18.27 -6.88
CA GLU A 639 -8.72 -17.09 -7.74
C GLU A 639 -9.92 -16.19 -7.47
N ALA A 640 -11.12 -16.73 -7.27
CA ALA A 640 -12.30 -15.90 -7.01
C ALA A 640 -12.10 -15.04 -5.75
N VAL A 641 -11.59 -15.65 -4.66
CA VAL A 641 -11.32 -14.93 -3.41
C VAL A 641 -10.07 -14.06 -3.52
N SER A 642 -9.06 -14.45 -4.30
CA SER A 642 -7.92 -13.56 -4.56
C SER A 642 -8.31 -12.30 -5.33
N HIS A 643 -9.26 -12.39 -6.27
CA HIS A 643 -9.76 -11.25 -7.04
C HIS A 643 -10.78 -10.43 -6.26
N GLN A 644 -11.60 -11.09 -5.45
CA GLN A 644 -12.62 -10.47 -4.60
C GLN A 644 -12.46 -10.93 -3.14
N PRO A 645 -11.42 -10.46 -2.43
CA PRO A 645 -11.16 -10.84 -1.04
C PRO A 645 -12.23 -10.33 -0.05
N TYR A 646 -13.05 -9.39 -0.52
CA TYR A 646 -14.18 -8.80 0.18
C TYR A 646 -15.48 -9.34 -0.40
N SER A 647 -15.96 -10.46 0.13
CA SER A 647 -17.08 -11.17 -0.47
C SER A 647 -17.82 -12.05 0.54
N VAL A 648 -19.04 -12.44 0.16
CA VAL A 648 -19.75 -13.56 0.79
C VAL A 648 -19.42 -14.80 -0.03
N VAL A 649 -18.79 -15.79 0.58
CA VAL A 649 -18.52 -17.10 -0.04
C VAL A 649 -19.64 -18.05 0.36
N LEU A 650 -20.50 -18.41 -0.59
CA LEU A 650 -21.62 -19.33 -0.39
C LEU A 650 -21.26 -20.72 -0.93
N LEU A 651 -21.23 -21.70 -0.03
CA LEU A 651 -21.02 -23.12 -0.31
C LEU A 651 -22.39 -23.81 -0.22
N ASP A 652 -23.03 -24.01 -1.36
CA ASP A 652 -24.35 -24.62 -1.44
C ASP A 652 -24.24 -26.15 -1.33
N GLU A 653 -25.14 -26.79 -0.59
CA GLU A 653 -25.14 -28.26 -0.37
C GLU A 653 -23.81 -28.83 0.15
N PHE A 654 -23.22 -28.17 1.16
CA PHE A 654 -21.86 -28.43 1.65
C PHE A 654 -21.60 -29.88 2.08
N GLU A 655 -22.63 -30.61 2.52
CA GLU A 655 -22.54 -32.05 2.85
C GLU A 655 -22.20 -32.95 1.64
N LYS A 656 -22.35 -32.45 0.41
CA LYS A 656 -22.08 -33.19 -0.82
C LYS A 656 -20.63 -33.05 -1.28
N ALA A 657 -19.86 -32.11 -0.74
CA ALA A 657 -18.47 -31.93 -1.16
C ALA A 657 -17.61 -33.17 -0.85
N HIS A 658 -16.58 -33.40 -1.66
CA HIS A 658 -15.57 -34.42 -1.36
C HIS A 658 -14.92 -34.16 0.02
N PRO A 659 -14.62 -35.18 0.83
CA PRO A 659 -14.03 -35.01 2.18
C PRO A 659 -12.74 -34.18 2.22
N ASP A 660 -11.89 -34.29 1.20
CA ASP A 660 -10.67 -33.48 1.11
C ASP A 660 -10.98 -31.98 1.00
N ILE A 661 -12.10 -31.59 0.37
CA ILE A 661 -12.52 -30.19 0.29
C ILE A 661 -13.00 -29.70 1.66
N LEU A 662 -13.77 -30.52 2.38
CA LEU A 662 -14.20 -30.21 3.75
C LEU A 662 -13.00 -29.97 4.66
N ASN A 663 -11.93 -30.76 4.51
CA ASN A 663 -10.70 -30.60 5.30
C ASN A 663 -9.97 -29.27 5.00
N LEU A 664 -9.98 -28.78 3.76
CA LEU A 664 -9.41 -27.48 3.42
C LEU A 664 -10.08 -26.35 4.22
N PHE A 665 -11.39 -26.44 4.42
CA PHE A 665 -12.15 -25.44 5.16
C PHE A 665 -11.85 -25.41 6.66
N LEU A 666 -11.20 -26.43 7.23
CA LEU A 666 -10.74 -26.35 8.63
C LEU A 666 -9.75 -25.19 8.82
N GLN A 667 -8.78 -25.04 7.90
CA GLN A 667 -7.82 -23.94 7.95
C GLN A 667 -8.50 -22.60 7.61
N VAL A 668 -9.38 -22.61 6.60
CA VAL A 668 -10.07 -21.39 6.16
C VAL A 668 -10.94 -20.82 7.27
N LEU A 669 -11.74 -21.65 7.94
CA LEU A 669 -12.65 -21.20 9.01
C LEU A 669 -11.89 -20.74 10.27
N ASP A 670 -10.67 -21.25 10.49
CA ASP A 670 -9.91 -20.96 11.70
C ASP A 670 -8.91 -19.80 11.54
N GLU A 671 -8.07 -19.87 10.51
CA GLU A 671 -7.00 -18.91 10.26
C GLU A 671 -7.38 -17.88 9.20
N GLY A 672 -8.40 -18.16 8.38
CA GLY A 672 -8.78 -17.29 7.26
C GLY A 672 -7.76 -17.37 6.14
N ARG A 673 -7.13 -18.53 5.94
CA ARG A 673 -6.09 -18.71 4.93
C ARG A 673 -6.28 -20.03 4.21
N LEU A 674 -6.01 -20.02 2.91
CA LEU A 674 -5.93 -21.22 2.09
C LEU A 674 -4.68 -21.15 1.22
N THR A 675 -3.82 -22.15 1.33
CA THR A 675 -2.68 -22.26 0.42
C THR A 675 -3.08 -23.12 -0.77
N ASP A 676 -2.92 -22.56 -1.97
CA ASP A 676 -3.16 -23.29 -3.20
C ASP A 676 -2.09 -24.38 -3.44
N SER A 677 -2.28 -25.20 -4.46
CA SER A 677 -1.33 -26.27 -4.80
C SER A 677 0.01 -25.77 -5.37
N THR A 678 0.10 -24.47 -5.71
CA THR A 678 1.35 -23.82 -6.09
C THR A 678 2.05 -23.18 -4.88
N GLY A 679 1.48 -23.22 -3.68
CA GLY A 679 2.05 -22.60 -2.49
C GLY A 679 1.74 -21.10 -2.33
N ARG A 680 0.82 -20.54 -3.12
CA ARG A 680 0.28 -19.19 -2.92
C ARG A 680 -0.79 -19.22 -1.84
N THR A 681 -0.68 -18.36 -0.84
CA THR A 681 -1.68 -18.25 0.22
C THR A 681 -2.70 -17.17 -0.12
N VAL A 682 -3.98 -17.56 -0.14
CA VAL A 682 -5.15 -16.69 -0.32
C VAL A 682 -5.73 -16.34 1.05
N ASP A 683 -6.14 -15.08 1.21
CA ASP A 683 -6.65 -14.53 2.46
C ASP A 683 -8.19 -14.45 2.45
N PHE A 684 -8.82 -15.04 3.46
CA PHE A 684 -10.25 -15.09 3.70
C PHE A 684 -10.69 -14.22 4.88
N THR A 685 -9.77 -13.50 5.54
CA THR A 685 -10.07 -12.71 6.75
C THR A 685 -11.07 -11.58 6.56
N HIS A 686 -11.38 -11.23 5.31
CA HIS A 686 -12.37 -10.24 4.93
C HIS A 686 -13.59 -10.83 4.21
N THR A 687 -13.77 -12.14 4.31
CA THR A 687 -14.92 -12.85 3.75
C THR A 687 -15.95 -13.20 4.83
N ILE A 688 -17.21 -13.33 4.42
CA ILE A 688 -18.23 -14.04 5.21
C ILE A 688 -18.43 -15.39 4.54
N ILE A 689 -18.28 -16.47 5.30
CA ILE A 689 -18.43 -17.83 4.75
C ILE A 689 -19.77 -18.38 5.17
N ILE A 690 -20.60 -18.75 4.20
CA ILE A 690 -21.90 -19.37 4.43
C ILE A 690 -21.88 -20.74 3.78
N ALA A 691 -21.91 -21.79 4.59
CA ALA A 691 -22.19 -23.13 4.13
C ALA A 691 -23.68 -23.41 4.32
N THR A 692 -24.34 -23.98 3.33
CA THR A 692 -25.73 -24.44 3.47
C THR A 692 -25.77 -25.95 3.45
N SER A 693 -26.71 -26.53 4.20
CA SER A 693 -26.95 -27.95 4.22
C SER A 693 -28.44 -28.26 4.23
N ASN A 694 -28.82 -29.31 3.48
CA ASN A 694 -30.16 -29.88 3.51
C ASN A 694 -30.24 -31.10 4.44
N ALA A 695 -29.13 -31.46 5.09
CA ALA A 695 -29.05 -32.57 6.02
C ALA A 695 -30.11 -32.45 7.11
N HIS A 696 -30.80 -33.55 7.38
CA HIS A 696 -31.82 -33.65 8.44
C HIS A 696 -32.99 -32.65 8.32
N SER A 697 -33.23 -32.09 7.14
CA SER A 697 -34.36 -31.18 6.87
C SER A 697 -35.73 -31.79 7.20
N VAL A 698 -35.90 -33.10 7.02
CA VAL A 698 -37.12 -33.84 7.39
C VAL A 698 -37.35 -33.80 8.91
N LEU A 699 -36.29 -33.90 9.71
CA LEU A 699 -36.36 -33.85 11.17
C LEU A 699 -36.79 -32.46 11.63
N VAL A 700 -36.23 -31.41 11.01
CA VAL A 700 -36.64 -30.02 11.25
C VAL A 700 -38.13 -29.83 10.94
N GLN A 701 -38.60 -30.33 9.78
CA GLN A 701 -40.01 -30.27 9.42
C GLN A 701 -40.92 -30.99 10.43
N GLN A 702 -40.56 -32.21 10.84
CA GLN A 702 -41.34 -33.00 11.79
C GLN A 702 -41.38 -32.37 13.19
N HIS A 703 -40.27 -31.80 13.66
CA HIS A 703 -40.20 -31.14 14.96
C HIS A 703 -41.07 -29.88 14.98
N VAL A 704 -40.96 -29.04 13.95
CA VAL A 704 -41.75 -27.80 13.85
C VAL A 704 -43.24 -28.12 13.72
N GLN A 705 -43.62 -29.18 12.99
CA GLN A 705 -45.02 -29.62 12.91
C GLN A 705 -45.57 -30.12 14.25
N LYS A 706 -44.75 -30.74 15.09
CA LYS A 706 -45.16 -31.29 16.40
C LYS A 706 -45.16 -30.26 17.53
N HIS A 707 -44.16 -29.39 17.57
CA HIS A 707 -43.90 -28.50 18.71
C HIS A 707 -44.13 -27.02 18.41
N GLY A 708 -44.33 -26.66 17.14
CA GLY A 708 -44.54 -25.26 16.71
C GLY A 708 -43.29 -24.38 16.77
N SER A 709 -42.17 -24.87 17.33
CA SER A 709 -40.90 -24.14 17.45
C SER A 709 -39.68 -25.01 17.14
N ILE A 710 -38.52 -24.34 17.00
CA ILE A 710 -37.19 -24.96 16.84
C ILE A 710 -36.47 -25.10 18.20
N GLU A 711 -37.03 -24.57 19.29
CA GLU A 711 -36.37 -24.58 20.60
C GLU A 711 -36.09 -26.01 21.08
N GLY A 712 -34.85 -26.28 21.50
CA GLY A 712 -34.38 -27.60 21.94
C GLY A 712 -33.89 -28.53 20.82
N LEU A 713 -34.11 -28.18 19.54
CA LEU A 713 -33.69 -29.00 18.40
C LEU A 713 -32.18 -28.91 18.09
N THR A 714 -31.53 -27.83 18.52
CA THR A 714 -30.14 -27.53 18.16
C THR A 714 -29.15 -28.59 18.63
N ASP A 715 -29.30 -29.12 19.84
CA ASP A 715 -28.38 -30.12 20.38
C ASP A 715 -28.59 -31.50 19.73
N GLU A 716 -29.84 -31.86 19.44
CA GLU A 716 -30.16 -33.08 18.69
C GLU A 716 -29.62 -33.01 17.26
N LEU A 717 -29.81 -31.88 16.57
CA LEU A 717 -29.24 -31.65 15.24
C LEU A 717 -27.72 -31.68 15.26
N LYS A 718 -27.06 -31.06 16.25
CA LYS A 718 -25.59 -31.11 16.37
C LYS A 718 -25.06 -32.53 16.50
N GLN A 719 -25.71 -33.39 17.29
CA GLN A 719 -25.32 -34.81 17.37
C GLN A 719 -25.50 -35.51 16.02
N ARG A 720 -26.60 -35.25 15.33
CA ARG A 720 -26.92 -35.85 14.03
C ARG A 720 -26.06 -35.34 12.87
N LEU A 721 -25.59 -34.09 12.93
CA LEU A 721 -24.66 -33.54 11.93
C LEU A 721 -23.33 -34.29 11.91
N SER A 722 -22.97 -35.01 12.98
CA SER A 722 -21.78 -35.85 13.02
C SER A 722 -21.77 -36.98 11.97
N GLU A 723 -22.94 -37.34 11.43
CA GLU A 723 -23.07 -38.32 10.34
C GLU A 723 -22.49 -37.80 9.01
N TYR A 724 -22.53 -36.48 8.78
CA TYR A 724 -22.11 -35.84 7.53
C TYR A 724 -20.81 -35.04 7.69
N PHE A 725 -20.66 -34.36 8.83
CA PHE A 725 -19.54 -33.49 9.11
C PHE A 725 -18.79 -33.99 10.34
N ARG A 726 -17.46 -33.93 10.30
CA ARG A 726 -16.65 -34.21 11.50
C ARG A 726 -16.93 -33.12 12.55
N PRO A 727 -16.99 -33.46 13.85
CA PRO A 727 -17.18 -32.47 14.92
C PRO A 727 -16.15 -31.33 14.87
N GLU A 728 -14.93 -31.64 14.43
CA GLU A 728 -13.85 -30.68 14.20
C GLU A 728 -14.23 -29.56 13.23
N LEU A 729 -15.07 -29.83 12.22
CA LEU A 729 -15.50 -28.86 11.24
C LEU A 729 -16.67 -28.03 11.76
N THR A 730 -17.68 -28.67 12.36
CA THR A 730 -18.86 -27.98 12.91
C THR A 730 -18.50 -27.00 14.01
N ASN A 731 -17.48 -27.31 14.81
CA ASN A 731 -17.00 -26.45 15.89
C ASN A 731 -16.19 -25.23 15.41
N ARG A 732 -15.84 -25.15 14.12
CA ARG A 732 -15.11 -24.01 13.52
C ARG A 732 -16.04 -22.98 12.90
N PHE A 733 -17.31 -23.33 12.69
CA PHE A 733 -18.32 -22.35 12.34
C PHE A 733 -18.57 -21.41 13.52
N SER A 734 -18.77 -20.13 13.23
CA SER A 734 -19.11 -19.12 14.24
C SER A 734 -20.48 -19.40 14.84
N ASP A 735 -21.43 -19.84 14.01
CA ASP A 735 -22.76 -20.23 14.44
C ASP A 735 -23.37 -21.30 13.51
N ILE A 736 -24.24 -22.14 14.05
CA ILE A 736 -25.04 -23.11 13.29
C ILE A 736 -26.49 -22.66 13.37
N ILE A 737 -27.04 -22.25 12.23
CA ILE A 737 -28.34 -21.57 12.17
C ILE A 737 -29.35 -22.48 11.50
N ILE A 738 -30.48 -22.70 12.17
CA ILE A 738 -31.55 -23.56 11.70
C ILE A 738 -32.65 -22.69 11.07
N PHE A 739 -33.04 -23.03 9.85
CA PHE A 739 -34.11 -22.37 9.12
C PHE A 739 -35.39 -23.20 9.26
N LYS A 740 -36.47 -22.54 9.70
CA LYS A 740 -37.79 -23.18 9.80
C LYS A 740 -38.48 -23.26 8.44
N PRO A 741 -39.34 -24.27 8.23
CA PRO A 741 -40.25 -24.30 7.09
C PRO A 741 -41.14 -23.04 7.08
N LEU A 742 -41.38 -22.49 5.89
CA LEU A 742 -42.23 -21.31 5.71
C LEU A 742 -43.71 -21.65 5.97
N SER A 743 -44.39 -20.78 6.71
CA SER A 743 -45.85 -20.83 6.87
C SER A 743 -46.57 -20.26 5.64
N ARG A 744 -47.89 -20.46 5.59
CA ARG A 744 -48.72 -19.86 4.53
C ARG A 744 -48.76 -18.34 4.61
N GLU A 745 -48.70 -17.78 5.81
CA GLU A 745 -48.66 -16.34 6.04
C GLU A 745 -47.35 -15.77 5.49
N ASP A 746 -46.22 -16.43 5.76
CA ASP A 746 -44.90 -16.03 5.24
C ASP A 746 -44.89 -16.00 3.72
N LEU A 747 -45.45 -17.02 3.07
CA LEU A 747 -45.53 -17.08 1.60
C LEU A 747 -46.36 -15.95 1.02
N THR A 748 -47.46 -15.58 1.67
CA THR A 748 -48.32 -14.48 1.22
C THR A 748 -47.56 -13.15 1.30
N GLN A 749 -46.79 -12.94 2.38
CA GLN A 749 -45.91 -11.77 2.51
C GLN A 749 -44.78 -11.77 1.45
N ILE A 750 -44.20 -12.94 1.15
CA ILE A 750 -43.18 -13.08 0.09
C ILE A 750 -43.78 -12.72 -1.28
N VAL A 751 -45.00 -13.17 -1.60
CA VAL A 751 -45.69 -12.78 -2.85
C VAL A 751 -45.88 -11.27 -2.90
N SER A 752 -46.29 -10.66 -1.79
CA SER A 752 -46.49 -9.21 -1.72
C SER A 752 -45.20 -8.44 -2.03
N LEU A 753 -44.07 -8.84 -1.45
CA LEU A 753 -42.76 -8.26 -1.78
C LEU A 753 -42.38 -8.44 -3.26
N GLN A 754 -42.60 -9.64 -3.82
CA GLN A 754 -42.30 -9.90 -5.23
C GLN A 754 -43.24 -9.14 -6.18
N ALA A 755 -44.50 -8.95 -5.80
CA ALA A 755 -45.48 -8.16 -6.53
C ALA A 755 -45.05 -6.69 -6.61
N VAL A 756 -44.63 -6.09 -5.48
CA VAL A 756 -44.11 -4.71 -5.45
C VAL A 756 -42.87 -4.55 -6.34
N SER A 757 -41.94 -5.50 -6.26
CA SER A 757 -40.74 -5.52 -7.10
C SER A 757 -41.09 -5.61 -8.59
N LEU A 758 -42.02 -6.50 -8.96
CA LEU A 758 -42.50 -6.65 -10.33
C LEU A 758 -43.20 -5.38 -10.85
N SER A 759 -44.07 -4.78 -10.03
CA SER A 759 -44.74 -3.53 -10.38
C SER A 759 -43.76 -2.40 -10.66
N ARG A 760 -42.69 -2.30 -9.85
CA ARG A 760 -41.62 -1.33 -10.09
C ARG A 760 -40.88 -1.61 -11.40
N GLN A 761 -40.52 -2.86 -11.66
CA GLN A 761 -39.84 -3.27 -12.89
C GLN A 761 -40.66 -2.94 -14.15
N VAL A 762 -41.96 -3.25 -14.13
CA VAL A 762 -42.86 -2.96 -15.26
C VAL A 762 -43.03 -1.44 -15.45
N SER A 763 -43.14 -0.69 -14.36
CA SER A 763 -43.22 0.77 -14.42
C SER A 763 -41.94 1.42 -14.97
N GLU A 764 -40.76 0.95 -14.58
CA GLU A 764 -39.48 1.50 -15.05
C GLU A 764 -39.20 1.13 -16.52
N ALA A 765 -39.46 -0.12 -16.91
CA ALA A 765 -39.14 -0.61 -18.24
C ALA A 765 -40.16 -0.22 -19.32
N GLN A 766 -41.45 -0.21 -18.97
CA GLN A 766 -42.55 -0.03 -19.93
C GLN A 766 -43.41 1.20 -19.64
N GLY A 767 -43.24 1.84 -18.47
CA GLY A 767 -44.07 2.98 -18.06
C GLY A 767 -45.53 2.61 -17.78
N ILE A 768 -45.79 1.36 -17.41
CA ILE A 768 -47.13 0.83 -17.09
C ILE A 768 -47.24 0.70 -15.58
N LYS A 769 -48.33 1.19 -14.99
CA LYS A 769 -48.61 1.02 -13.55
C LYS A 769 -49.30 -0.32 -13.33
N LEU A 770 -48.64 -1.23 -12.61
CA LEU A 770 -49.18 -2.55 -12.28
C LEU A 770 -49.59 -2.61 -10.80
N THR A 771 -50.83 -3.00 -10.53
CA THR A 771 -51.34 -3.27 -9.16
C THR A 771 -51.80 -4.72 -9.08
N ILE A 772 -51.37 -5.47 -8.07
CA ILE A 772 -51.81 -6.85 -7.85
C ILE A 772 -52.64 -6.89 -6.56
N SER A 773 -53.93 -7.20 -6.68
CA SER A 773 -54.87 -7.24 -5.56
C SER A 773 -54.49 -8.30 -4.51
N ALA A 774 -54.91 -8.11 -3.26
CA ALA A 774 -54.64 -9.04 -2.17
C ALA A 774 -55.15 -10.48 -2.46
N SER A 775 -56.33 -10.58 -3.08
CA SER A 775 -56.90 -11.88 -3.47
C SER A 775 -56.05 -12.62 -4.51
N ALA A 776 -55.49 -11.89 -5.49
CA ALA A 776 -54.58 -12.46 -6.47
C ALA A 776 -53.26 -12.89 -5.82
N GLN A 777 -52.74 -12.12 -4.86
CA GLN A 777 -51.53 -12.47 -4.12
C GLN A 777 -51.70 -13.75 -3.31
N GLU A 778 -52.82 -13.91 -2.59
CA GLU A 778 -53.12 -15.13 -1.82
C GLU A 778 -53.26 -16.35 -2.74
N LYS A 779 -53.89 -16.20 -3.91
CA LYS A 779 -53.98 -17.27 -4.91
C LYS A 779 -52.61 -17.67 -5.46
N LEU A 780 -51.73 -16.70 -5.73
CA LEU A 780 -50.35 -16.96 -6.15
C LEU A 780 -49.56 -17.69 -5.07
N ALA A 781 -49.75 -17.33 -3.79
CA ALA A 781 -49.11 -18.02 -2.66
C ALA A 781 -49.58 -19.47 -2.57
N HIS A 782 -50.88 -19.73 -2.72
CA HIS A 782 -51.43 -21.09 -2.72
C HIS A 782 -50.91 -21.94 -3.89
N LEU A 783 -50.80 -21.37 -5.09
CA LEU A 783 -50.28 -22.07 -6.27
C LEU A 783 -48.76 -22.29 -6.19
N GLY A 784 -48.04 -21.41 -5.50
CA GLY A 784 -46.59 -21.47 -5.32
C GLY A 784 -46.12 -22.27 -4.10
N TYR A 785 -47.04 -22.72 -3.23
CA TYR A 785 -46.70 -23.46 -2.02
C TYR A 785 -46.40 -24.93 -2.30
N ASP A 786 -45.20 -25.35 -1.91
CA ASP A 786 -44.82 -26.76 -1.88
C ASP A 786 -44.12 -27.08 -0.54
N PRO A 787 -44.62 -28.02 0.27
CA PRO A 787 -44.00 -28.39 1.55
C PRO A 787 -42.54 -28.89 1.44
N ALA A 788 -42.15 -29.48 0.30
CA ALA A 788 -40.80 -29.99 0.05
C ALA A 788 -39.87 -28.90 -0.53
N PHE A 789 -40.39 -28.03 -1.39
CA PHE A 789 -39.60 -27.02 -2.11
C PHE A 789 -39.76 -25.57 -1.62
N GLY A 790 -40.55 -25.35 -0.58
CA GLY A 790 -40.78 -24.03 0.02
C GLY A 790 -41.31 -23.02 -0.98
N ALA A 791 -40.71 -21.82 -1.03
CA ALA A 791 -41.10 -20.75 -1.95
C ALA A 791 -40.50 -20.89 -3.37
N ARG A 792 -39.71 -21.95 -3.66
CA ARG A 792 -39.01 -22.11 -4.95
C ARG A 792 -39.94 -22.13 -6.18
N PRO A 793 -41.13 -22.79 -6.15
CA PRO A 793 -42.07 -22.80 -7.28
C PRO A 793 -42.68 -21.43 -7.58
N LEU A 794 -42.73 -20.54 -6.59
CA LEU A 794 -43.44 -19.26 -6.63
C LEU A 794 -42.99 -18.35 -7.76
N ARG A 795 -41.68 -18.33 -8.05
CA ARG A 795 -41.12 -17.57 -9.18
C ARG A 795 -41.67 -18.06 -10.52
N LYS A 796 -41.74 -19.38 -10.71
CA LYS A 796 -42.32 -19.98 -11.92
C LYS A 796 -43.81 -19.67 -12.04
N VAL A 797 -44.54 -19.68 -10.93
CA VAL A 797 -45.97 -19.33 -10.89
C VAL A 797 -46.17 -17.87 -11.31
N LEU A 798 -45.40 -16.92 -10.74
CA LEU A 798 -45.45 -15.51 -11.14
C LEU A 798 -45.07 -15.29 -12.60
N ASP A 799 -44.01 -15.94 -13.07
CA ASP A 799 -43.59 -15.82 -14.46
C ASP A 799 -44.69 -16.32 -15.41
N THR A 800 -45.29 -17.49 -15.12
CA THR A 800 -46.31 -18.11 -15.97
C THR A 800 -47.65 -17.38 -15.92
N GLN A 801 -48.13 -17.05 -14.71
CA GLN A 801 -49.48 -16.51 -14.50
C GLN A 801 -49.56 -15.00 -14.72
N ILE A 802 -48.46 -14.28 -14.44
CA ILE A 802 -48.43 -12.81 -14.47
C ILE A 802 -47.56 -12.30 -15.61
N LYS A 803 -46.25 -12.60 -15.61
CA LYS A 803 -45.32 -11.97 -16.56
C LYS A 803 -45.56 -12.38 -18.00
N SER A 804 -45.83 -13.65 -18.29
CA SER A 804 -46.09 -14.12 -19.65
C SER A 804 -47.32 -13.41 -20.24
N VAL A 805 -48.41 -13.32 -19.46
CA VAL A 805 -49.64 -12.65 -19.89
C VAL A 805 -49.43 -11.16 -20.10
N LEU A 806 -48.71 -10.48 -19.21
CA LEU A 806 -48.34 -9.08 -19.39
C LEU A 806 -47.47 -8.88 -20.64
N SER A 807 -46.50 -9.77 -20.88
CA SER A 807 -45.60 -9.69 -22.03
C SER A 807 -46.37 -9.85 -23.35
N GLU A 808 -47.31 -10.80 -23.43
CA GLU A 808 -48.18 -10.98 -24.59
C GLU A 808 -49.02 -9.73 -24.87
N ARG A 809 -49.64 -9.13 -23.84
CA ARG A 809 -50.46 -7.93 -23.99
C ARG A 809 -49.67 -6.67 -24.36
N ILE A 810 -48.43 -6.55 -23.88
CA ILE A 810 -47.53 -5.47 -24.28
C ILE A 810 -47.13 -5.65 -25.76
N LEU A 811 -46.79 -6.88 -26.18
CA LEU A 811 -46.38 -7.17 -27.55
C LEU A 811 -47.54 -7.10 -28.56
N SER A 812 -48.76 -7.43 -28.15
CA SER A 812 -49.97 -7.30 -28.98
C SER A 812 -50.44 -5.84 -29.13
N GLY A 813 -49.87 -4.92 -28.34
CA GLY A 813 -50.24 -3.50 -28.34
C GLY A 813 -51.50 -3.18 -27.53
N GLU A 814 -52.05 -4.15 -26.79
CA GLU A 814 -53.18 -3.97 -25.87
C GLU A 814 -52.83 -3.13 -24.63
N LEU A 815 -51.54 -3.10 -24.26
CA LEU A 815 -51.03 -2.26 -23.17
C LEU A 815 -49.94 -1.33 -23.69
N GLN A 816 -50.10 -0.04 -23.42
CA GLN A 816 -49.21 1.02 -23.85
C GLN A 816 -48.64 1.80 -22.67
N ARG A 817 -47.60 2.57 -22.95
CA ARG A 817 -46.94 3.41 -21.95
C ARG A 817 -47.94 4.45 -21.41
N GLY A 818 -48.10 4.48 -20.09
CA GLY A 818 -49.06 5.35 -19.39
C GLY A 818 -50.29 4.62 -18.84
N ASP A 819 -50.53 3.39 -19.28
CA ASP A 819 -51.69 2.61 -18.84
C ASP A 819 -51.53 2.13 -17.38
N SER A 820 -52.66 1.97 -16.69
CA SER A 820 -52.76 1.36 -15.37
C SER A 820 -53.48 0.02 -15.50
N ILE A 821 -52.95 -1.03 -14.88
CA ILE A 821 -53.52 -2.37 -14.94
C ILE A 821 -53.59 -2.98 -13.54
N GLU A 822 -54.75 -3.51 -13.21
CA GLU A 822 -55.00 -4.26 -11.98
C GLU A 822 -55.13 -5.76 -12.28
N VAL A 823 -54.41 -6.57 -11.50
CA VAL A 823 -54.55 -8.03 -11.50
C VAL A 823 -55.46 -8.46 -10.35
N THR A 824 -56.62 -9.01 -10.70
CA THR A 824 -57.63 -9.51 -9.78
C THR A 824 -58.00 -10.96 -10.09
N LEU A 825 -58.90 -11.55 -9.32
CA LEU A 825 -59.52 -12.84 -9.64
C LEU A 825 -60.90 -12.61 -10.27
N ASP A 826 -61.29 -13.47 -11.22
CA ASP A 826 -62.66 -13.56 -11.71
C ASP A 826 -63.54 -14.43 -10.80
N SER A 827 -64.83 -14.56 -11.14
CA SER A 827 -65.79 -15.39 -10.40
C SER A 827 -65.43 -16.89 -10.36
N ASP A 828 -64.58 -17.36 -11.27
CA ASP A 828 -64.11 -18.74 -11.37
C ASP A 828 -62.74 -18.94 -10.69
N GLY A 829 -62.18 -17.88 -10.08
CA GLY A 829 -60.89 -17.90 -9.40
C GLY A 829 -59.68 -17.90 -10.34
N LYS A 830 -59.83 -17.45 -11.59
CA LYS A 830 -58.74 -17.24 -12.56
C LYS A 830 -58.22 -15.80 -12.52
N PHE A 831 -56.95 -15.61 -12.88
CA PHE A 831 -56.35 -14.27 -12.94
C PHE A 831 -56.97 -13.45 -14.08
N LYS A 832 -57.49 -12.28 -13.73
CA LYS A 832 -58.07 -11.29 -14.63
C LYS A 832 -57.23 -10.02 -14.59
N PHE A 833 -56.91 -9.49 -15.77
CA PHE A 833 -56.14 -8.27 -15.94
C PHE A 833 -57.06 -7.17 -16.46
N VAL A 834 -57.35 -6.19 -15.61
CA VAL A 834 -58.28 -5.09 -15.86
C VAL A 834 -57.47 -3.83 -16.11
N ALA A 835 -57.60 -3.23 -17.29
CA ALA A 835 -57.04 -1.91 -17.55
C ALA A 835 -57.93 -0.85 -16.89
N GLU A 836 -57.32 0.09 -16.18
CA GLU A 836 -57.96 1.25 -15.55
C GLU A 836 -58.02 2.46 -16.47
#